data_AF-A0A494V5T0-F1
#
_entry.id   AF-A0A494V5T0-F1
#
_cell.length_a   1.000
_cell.length_b   1.000
_cell.length_c   1.000
_cell.angle_alpha   90.00
_cell.angle_beta   90.00
_cell.angle_gamma   90.00
#
_symmetry.space_group_name_H-M   'P 1'
#
loop_
_entity.id
_entity.type
_entity.pdbx_description
1 polymer ?
#
loop_
_entity_poly.entity_id
_entity_poly.type
_entity_poly.pdbx_seq_one_letter_code
_entity_poly.pdbx_strand_id
1 'polypeptide(L)'
;MAKSVRLGIIRVRHDTTVPVIPDPACITTLMTGDHALLRFWEDTSLGHLDFVDSSMFPWVDMTLGADTSRAAQARAAVDALRARFPDPPEWPGLNGLIVITHPGQRAVPNPQAGQPGQPATITQGFDGGATSVDGLPVAVLPVMSSDLTFMCHEVGHVLGLDHTFGLDNNGTDWDPADATVVVGQEYGSPYDLMSSATFAGRFLGPGPFYSGLPTFTGPPVAGWPNPGAFAMGPHLSRANLHLFMPDALTGRVIEAPFPQPGAPFTARIVPASAPNGRCLLVLRPPGEPADGVGRVYVEYRVPEGWDAGMDPLGPSLSREGVVVHSVVGIAGKGPRAWYRGSVPTASPDTDVAVATTPLVVRTVAVDPGRQWVDLSVTAGAAKAVEIVRGLQTDDVVGPVGEVRETTTPCGDTVRRGTFATSTTARLGLRASGFGGSGEPVDPQPTIAWTVGGVPLAAPSGNVGISVDGNAFTLDYSIEPVMSELTLTSRGGERYEAPAVVTVGGDGTTASATAVFTAQGWAEGIHPEDVERFGDCLRRITERYWRVPAPFRRPSPEPWSDPATRRLAEQAWLRQAFKLIAQPPDLDATGRGELSRLLQVQASPTAFIDALKEGAVDHSVSEADLTDWLRNPEFTPYPALAQSLLLRLDSTRLKRPVFLDVIAFNYENSPGEPSPRLLEDVDTGVLEAAVVEGWNVRYGETASEFGDLLT
;
A
#
# COMPACT_ATOMS: atom_id res chain seq x y z
N MET A 1 6.83 -10.01 -29.86
CA MET A 1 5.93 -10.98 -30.53
C MET A 1 6.09 -12.31 -29.82
N ALA A 2 5.02 -13.09 -29.67
CA ALA A 2 5.11 -14.43 -29.11
C ALA A 2 5.93 -15.34 -30.05
N LYS A 3 6.75 -16.20 -29.45
CA LYS A 3 7.50 -17.28 -30.09
C LYS A 3 6.66 -18.54 -29.96
N SER A 4 6.14 -19.03 -31.09
CA SER A 4 5.50 -20.35 -31.14
C SER A 4 6.53 -21.42 -30.83
N VAL A 5 6.23 -22.26 -29.83
CA VAL A 5 7.01 -23.41 -29.41
C VAL A 5 6.15 -24.65 -29.52
N ARG A 6 6.63 -25.62 -30.31
CA ARG A 6 5.95 -26.88 -30.59
C ARG A 6 6.59 -27.99 -29.78
N LEU A 7 5.98 -28.36 -28.66
CA LEU A 7 6.41 -29.49 -27.84
C LEU A 7 5.56 -30.73 -28.13
N GLY A 8 6.22 -31.88 -28.20
CA GLY A 8 5.55 -33.18 -28.32
C GLY A 8 5.47 -33.88 -26.97
N ILE A 9 4.26 -34.14 -26.46
CA ILE A 9 4.03 -34.84 -25.19
C ILE A 9 3.80 -36.32 -25.49
N ILE A 10 4.82 -37.15 -25.23
CA ILE A 10 4.75 -38.61 -25.35
C ILE A 10 4.30 -39.20 -24.03
N ARG A 11 3.21 -39.97 -24.06
CA ARG A 11 2.64 -40.63 -22.88
C ARG A 11 2.94 -42.12 -22.96
N VAL A 12 3.80 -42.59 -22.06
CA VAL A 12 4.26 -43.97 -22.09
C VAL A 12 3.93 -44.71 -20.81
N ARG A 13 3.42 -45.93 -20.97
CA ARG A 13 3.18 -46.85 -19.87
C ARG A 13 4.23 -47.96 -19.93
N HIS A 14 5.08 -48.03 -18.91
CA HIS A 14 6.09 -49.10 -18.84
C HIS A 14 5.59 -50.34 -18.08
N ASP A 15 4.52 -50.18 -17.29
CA ASP A 15 3.88 -51.27 -16.53
C ASP A 15 2.42 -51.39 -16.96
N THR A 16 2.14 -52.39 -17.79
CA THR A 16 0.80 -52.62 -18.35
C THR A 16 -0.21 -53.11 -17.32
N THR A 17 0.21 -53.46 -16.10
CA THR A 17 -0.69 -53.82 -15.01
C THR A 17 -1.39 -52.61 -14.40
N VAL A 18 -0.85 -51.41 -14.63
CA VAL A 18 -1.43 -50.14 -14.19
C VAL A 18 -2.29 -49.56 -15.33
N PRO A 19 -3.51 -49.03 -15.07
CA PRO A 19 -4.28 -48.34 -16.08
C PRO A 19 -3.55 -47.06 -16.54
N VAL A 20 -3.78 -46.66 -17.80
CA VAL A 20 -3.28 -45.37 -18.29
C VAL A 20 -3.94 -44.20 -17.55
N ILE A 21 -3.24 -43.08 -17.45
CA ILE A 21 -3.82 -41.85 -16.89
C ILE A 21 -4.85 -41.30 -17.89
N PRO A 22 -6.07 -40.94 -17.43
CA PRO A 22 -7.10 -40.41 -18.33
C PRO A 22 -6.64 -39.17 -19.09
N ASP A 23 -6.99 -39.07 -20.37
CA ASP A 23 -6.67 -37.92 -21.24
C ASP A 23 -7.04 -36.56 -20.62
N PRO A 24 -8.23 -36.37 -20.00
CA PRO A 24 -8.57 -35.10 -19.36
C PRO A 24 -7.60 -34.72 -18.22
N ALA A 25 -7.09 -35.70 -17.48
CA ALA A 25 -6.13 -35.44 -16.41
C ALA A 25 -4.77 -35.03 -16.98
N CYS A 26 -4.29 -35.70 -18.03
CA CYS A 26 -3.07 -35.29 -18.73
C CYS A 26 -3.17 -33.88 -19.32
N ILE A 27 -4.30 -33.57 -19.99
CA ILE A 27 -4.52 -32.25 -20.61
C ILE A 27 -4.56 -31.16 -19.53
N THR A 28 -5.27 -31.40 -18.42
CA THR A 28 -5.37 -30.43 -17.33
C THR A 28 -4.03 -30.19 -16.65
N THR A 29 -3.26 -31.25 -16.35
CA THR A 29 -1.97 -31.11 -15.65
C THR A 29 -0.86 -30.56 -16.56
N LEU A 30 -0.84 -30.94 -17.84
CA LEU A 30 0.29 -30.63 -18.71
C LEU A 30 0.03 -29.45 -19.63
N MET A 31 -1.19 -29.22 -20.10
CA MET A 31 -1.45 -28.29 -21.20
C MET A 31 -2.31 -27.09 -20.81
N THR A 32 -3.57 -27.29 -20.40
CA THR A 32 -4.58 -26.22 -20.42
C THR A 32 -5.17 -25.85 -19.06
N GLY A 33 -4.82 -26.55 -17.99
CA GLY A 33 -5.27 -26.17 -16.64
C GLY A 33 -4.65 -24.84 -16.19
N ASP A 34 -5.33 -24.15 -15.28
CA ASP A 34 -4.86 -22.87 -14.71
C ASP A 34 -3.48 -22.97 -14.05
N HIS A 35 -3.09 -24.18 -13.63
CA HIS A 35 -1.78 -24.50 -13.07
C HIS A 35 -1.07 -25.61 -13.87
N ALA A 36 -1.24 -25.61 -15.19
CA ALA A 36 -0.60 -26.60 -16.05
C ALA A 36 0.89 -26.31 -16.27
N LEU A 37 1.64 -27.36 -16.62
CA LEU A 37 3.05 -27.29 -17.00
C LEU A 37 3.34 -26.27 -18.11
N LEU A 38 2.59 -26.29 -19.21
CA LEU A 38 2.76 -25.32 -20.30
C LEU A 38 2.28 -23.92 -19.89
N ARG A 39 1.21 -23.85 -19.09
CA ARG A 39 0.68 -22.58 -18.58
C ARG A 39 1.69 -21.83 -17.72
N PHE A 40 2.45 -22.54 -16.88
CA PHE A 40 3.58 -21.99 -16.14
C PHE A 40 4.53 -21.25 -17.09
N TRP A 41 4.92 -21.86 -18.21
CA TRP A 41 5.88 -21.27 -19.14
C TRP A 41 5.31 -20.09 -19.93
N GLU A 42 4.02 -20.10 -20.25
CA GLU A 42 3.33 -18.94 -20.82
C GLU A 42 3.34 -17.76 -19.84
N ASP A 43 2.89 -17.98 -18.60
CA ASP A 43 2.80 -16.94 -17.58
C ASP A 43 4.19 -16.41 -17.22
N THR A 44 5.14 -17.32 -17.01
CA THR A 44 6.48 -16.95 -16.56
C THR A 44 7.27 -16.23 -17.63
N SER A 45 6.97 -16.47 -18.91
CA SER A 45 7.57 -15.74 -20.03
C SER A 45 6.77 -14.49 -20.45
N LEU A 46 5.72 -14.13 -19.70
CA LEU A 46 4.83 -13.00 -19.99
C LEU A 46 4.17 -13.11 -21.38
N GLY A 47 3.80 -14.33 -21.76
CA GLY A 47 3.22 -14.65 -23.07
C GLY A 47 4.23 -14.62 -24.22
N HIS A 48 5.54 -14.56 -23.93
CA HIS A 48 6.56 -14.68 -24.97
C HIS A 48 6.61 -16.09 -25.55
N LEU A 49 6.45 -17.12 -24.74
CA LEU A 49 6.32 -18.48 -25.21
C LEU A 49 4.84 -18.81 -25.40
N ASP A 50 4.50 -19.35 -26.57
CA ASP A 50 3.16 -19.81 -26.90
C ASP A 50 3.23 -21.28 -27.32
N PHE A 51 2.36 -22.11 -26.74
CA PHE A 51 2.36 -23.56 -26.94
C PHE A 51 1.10 -24.07 -27.67
N VAL A 52 0.31 -23.20 -28.30
CA VAL A 52 -0.93 -23.58 -29.04
C VAL A 52 -0.71 -24.73 -30.02
N ASP A 53 0.47 -24.80 -30.66
CA ASP A 53 0.81 -25.82 -31.64
C ASP A 53 1.49 -27.07 -31.05
N SER A 54 1.56 -27.19 -29.71
CA SER A 54 2.06 -28.37 -29.01
C SER A 54 1.05 -29.51 -29.06
N SER A 55 1.55 -30.75 -29.14
CA SER A 55 0.72 -31.93 -29.39
C SER A 55 0.91 -32.99 -28.34
N MET A 56 -0.18 -33.64 -27.93
CA MET A 56 -0.14 -34.79 -27.02
C MET A 56 -0.42 -36.07 -27.79
N PHE A 57 0.58 -36.95 -27.85
CA PHE A 57 0.50 -38.20 -28.60
C PHE A 57 -0.39 -39.23 -27.89
N PRO A 58 -0.96 -40.22 -28.62
CA PRO A 58 -1.66 -41.35 -28.01
C PRO A 58 -0.76 -42.12 -27.03
N TRP A 59 -1.37 -42.74 -26.03
CA TRP A 59 -0.66 -43.64 -25.11
C TRP A 59 0.01 -44.78 -25.87
N VAL A 60 1.28 -45.04 -25.57
CA VAL A 60 2.02 -46.22 -26.03
C VAL A 60 2.58 -47.01 -24.84
N ASP A 61 2.68 -48.32 -25.02
CA ASP A 61 3.35 -49.17 -24.04
C ASP A 61 4.83 -49.26 -24.42
N MET A 62 5.73 -49.17 -23.44
CA MET A 62 7.17 -49.36 -23.65
C MET A 62 7.72 -50.42 -22.71
N THR A 63 8.85 -51.00 -23.09
CA THR A 63 9.59 -51.94 -22.21
C THR A 63 10.90 -51.30 -21.80
N LEU A 64 11.17 -51.26 -20.50
CA LEU A 64 12.43 -50.83 -19.93
C LEU A 64 13.18 -52.01 -19.31
N GLY A 65 14.49 -52.01 -19.50
CA GLY A 65 15.38 -53.02 -18.92
C GLY A 65 15.81 -52.68 -17.50
N ALA A 66 17.00 -53.15 -17.12
CA ALA A 66 17.62 -52.79 -15.84
C ALA A 66 17.96 -51.29 -15.76
N ASP A 67 18.38 -50.71 -16.89
CA ASP A 67 18.67 -49.29 -17.04
C ASP A 67 17.37 -48.46 -17.10
N THR A 68 17.19 -47.64 -16.07
CA THR A 68 16.05 -46.72 -15.92
C THR A 68 16.52 -45.27 -15.92
N SER A 69 17.68 -44.98 -16.52
CA SER A 69 18.17 -43.61 -16.72
C SER A 69 17.19 -42.78 -17.55
N ARG A 70 17.23 -41.45 -17.40
CA ARG A 70 16.45 -40.54 -18.24
C ARG A 70 16.70 -40.76 -19.74
N ALA A 71 17.95 -41.06 -20.14
CA ALA A 71 18.29 -41.33 -21.53
C ALA A 71 17.63 -42.62 -22.07
N ALA A 72 17.65 -43.69 -21.27
CA ALA A 72 17.01 -44.96 -21.64
C ALA A 72 15.49 -44.81 -21.75
N GLN A 73 14.86 -44.11 -20.80
CA GLN A 73 13.44 -43.79 -20.83
C GLN A 73 13.04 -43.00 -22.08
N ALA A 74 13.75 -41.91 -22.38
CA ALA A 74 13.47 -41.07 -23.54
C ALA A 74 13.57 -41.85 -24.85
N ARG A 75 14.64 -42.64 -25.02
CA ARG A 75 14.86 -43.48 -26.20
C ARG A 75 13.73 -44.50 -26.38
N ALA A 76 13.43 -45.26 -25.32
CA ALA A 76 12.38 -46.29 -25.36
C ALA A 76 11.00 -45.70 -25.67
N ALA A 77 10.70 -44.51 -25.13
CA ALA A 77 9.45 -43.82 -25.40
C ALA A 77 9.29 -43.39 -26.87
N VAL A 78 10.34 -42.82 -27.45
CA VAL A 78 10.36 -42.42 -28.86
C VAL A 78 10.27 -43.65 -29.78
N ASP A 79 11.01 -44.71 -29.47
CA ASP A 79 10.98 -45.95 -30.25
C ASP A 79 9.60 -46.61 -30.18
N ALA A 80 8.96 -46.64 -29.00
CA ALA A 80 7.61 -47.17 -28.84
C ALA A 80 6.57 -46.34 -29.61
N LEU A 81 6.69 -45.01 -29.60
CA LEU A 81 5.80 -44.13 -30.37
C LEU A 81 5.95 -44.39 -31.87
N ARG A 82 7.20 -44.40 -32.38
CA ARG A 82 7.48 -44.62 -33.81
C ARG A 82 7.13 -46.03 -34.28
N ALA A 83 7.29 -47.04 -33.43
CA ALA A 83 6.87 -48.40 -33.76
C ALA A 83 5.35 -48.50 -33.98
N ARG A 84 4.56 -47.74 -33.21
CA ARG A 84 3.10 -47.70 -33.36
C ARG A 84 2.63 -46.72 -34.43
N PHE A 85 3.35 -45.61 -34.60
CA PHE A 85 3.05 -44.53 -35.53
C PHE A 85 4.33 -44.12 -36.27
N PRO A 86 4.67 -44.80 -37.39
CA PRO A 86 5.96 -44.63 -38.08
C PRO A 86 6.26 -43.19 -38.52
N ASP A 87 5.22 -42.40 -38.84
CA ASP A 87 5.32 -41.00 -39.25
C ASP A 87 4.19 -40.19 -38.60
N PRO A 88 4.29 -39.85 -37.30
CA PRO A 88 3.25 -39.07 -36.64
C PRO A 88 3.18 -37.69 -37.31
N PRO A 89 2.02 -37.24 -37.83
CA PRO A 89 1.91 -35.97 -38.54
C PRO A 89 2.30 -34.76 -37.68
N GLU A 90 2.23 -34.89 -36.36
CA GLU A 90 2.60 -33.87 -35.39
C GLU A 90 4.13 -33.81 -35.12
N TRP A 91 4.90 -34.81 -35.54
CA TRP A 91 6.34 -34.93 -35.27
C TRP A 91 7.23 -33.91 -36.00
N PRO A 92 7.02 -33.58 -37.28
CA PRO A 92 7.89 -32.65 -37.99
C PRO A 92 7.86 -31.24 -37.38
N GLY A 93 9.04 -30.66 -37.13
CA GLY A 93 9.19 -29.28 -36.67
C GLY A 93 8.95 -29.06 -35.16
N LEU A 94 8.96 -30.12 -34.36
CA LEU A 94 8.97 -30.00 -32.90
C LEU A 94 10.26 -29.34 -32.40
N ASN A 95 10.14 -28.49 -31.38
CA ASN A 95 11.26 -27.86 -30.70
C ASN A 95 11.84 -28.74 -29.59
N GLY A 96 11.05 -29.69 -29.08
CA GLY A 96 11.45 -30.60 -28.01
C GLY A 96 10.34 -31.56 -27.62
N LEU A 97 10.64 -32.46 -26.69
CA LEU A 97 9.71 -33.49 -26.24
C LEU A 97 9.53 -33.46 -24.72
N ILE A 98 8.35 -33.83 -24.27
CA ILE A 98 8.03 -34.15 -22.89
C ILE A 98 7.64 -35.63 -22.87
N VAL A 99 8.33 -36.44 -22.09
CA VAL A 99 8.03 -37.86 -21.93
C VAL A 99 7.51 -38.08 -20.52
N ILE A 100 6.22 -38.39 -20.39
CA ILE A 100 5.68 -38.86 -19.11
C ILE A 100 5.78 -40.38 -19.03
N THR A 101 6.47 -40.86 -18.00
CA THR A 101 6.69 -42.30 -17.80
C THR A 101 5.81 -42.79 -16.66
N HIS A 102 4.81 -43.62 -16.98
CA HIS A 102 3.83 -44.12 -16.02
C HIS A 102 4.00 -45.63 -15.73
N PRO A 103 4.04 -46.05 -14.46
CA PRO A 103 4.09 -45.24 -13.23
C PRO A 103 5.42 -44.50 -13.01
N GLY A 104 6.51 -44.87 -13.67
CA GLY A 104 7.81 -44.20 -13.48
C GLY A 104 8.55 -44.64 -12.21
N GLN A 105 8.19 -45.82 -11.73
CA GLN A 105 8.81 -46.48 -10.58
C GLN A 105 8.57 -47.99 -10.69
N ARG A 106 9.38 -48.78 -9.99
CA ARG A 106 9.20 -50.25 -9.93
C ARG A 106 9.50 -50.77 -8.53
N ALA A 107 8.92 -51.91 -8.18
CA ALA A 107 9.34 -52.66 -7.01
C ALA A 107 10.66 -53.39 -7.31
N VAL A 108 11.65 -53.25 -6.43
CA VAL A 108 12.93 -53.97 -6.49
C VAL A 108 13.19 -54.72 -5.18
N PRO A 109 13.99 -55.79 -5.17
CA PRO A 109 14.40 -56.45 -3.94
C PRO A 109 15.05 -55.44 -2.98
N ASN A 110 14.63 -55.45 -1.71
CA ASN A 110 15.24 -54.60 -0.69
C ASN A 110 16.62 -55.18 -0.32
N PRO A 111 17.74 -54.43 -0.46
CA PRO A 111 19.04 -54.89 -0.01
C PRO A 111 19.11 -55.20 1.50
N GLN A 112 18.20 -54.60 2.27
CA GLN A 112 18.07 -54.81 3.72
C GLN A 112 16.99 -55.84 4.08
N ALA A 113 16.43 -56.55 3.11
CA ALA A 113 15.42 -57.60 3.35
C ALA A 113 15.94 -58.63 4.37
N GLY A 114 15.11 -58.95 5.36
CA GLY A 114 15.47 -59.88 6.44
C GLY A 114 16.00 -59.22 7.72
N GLN A 115 16.26 -57.90 7.70
CA GLN A 115 16.47 -57.14 8.95
C GLN A 115 15.12 -56.79 9.62
N PRO A 116 15.07 -56.65 10.96
CA PRO A 116 13.84 -56.29 11.66
C PRO A 116 13.22 -54.99 11.11
N GLY A 117 11.94 -55.05 10.72
CA GLY A 117 11.20 -53.90 10.19
C GLY A 117 11.43 -53.58 8.71
N GLN A 118 12.29 -54.32 8.00
CA GLN A 118 12.59 -54.07 6.59
C GLN A 118 11.70 -54.92 5.66
N PRO A 119 11.00 -54.32 4.67
CA PRO A 119 10.17 -55.05 3.72
C PRO A 119 11.00 -55.89 2.75
N ALA A 120 10.39 -56.90 2.11
CA ALA A 120 11.07 -57.75 1.12
C ALA A 120 11.41 -56.99 -0.18
N THR A 121 10.64 -55.97 -0.53
CA THR A 121 10.86 -55.11 -1.69
C THR A 121 10.76 -53.64 -1.29
N ILE A 122 11.41 -52.77 -2.05
CA ILE A 122 11.32 -51.31 -1.95
C ILE A 122 10.87 -50.74 -3.29
N THR A 123 10.30 -49.55 -3.27
CA THR A 123 9.97 -48.80 -4.48
C THR A 123 11.19 -48.03 -4.94
N GLN A 124 11.65 -48.30 -6.16
CA GLN A 124 12.68 -47.54 -6.85
C GLN A 124 12.02 -46.58 -7.85
N GLY A 125 12.14 -45.28 -7.63
CA GLY A 125 11.80 -44.26 -8.63
C GLY A 125 12.79 -44.29 -9.80
N PHE A 126 12.30 -43.96 -11.00
CA PHE A 126 13.19 -43.82 -12.16
C PHE A 126 13.89 -42.46 -12.15
N ASP A 127 15.04 -42.38 -12.80
CA ASP A 127 15.79 -41.13 -12.94
C ASP A 127 15.05 -40.20 -13.90
N GLY A 128 14.49 -39.10 -13.38
CA GLY A 128 13.89 -38.05 -14.18
C GLY A 128 14.92 -37.01 -14.59
N GLY A 129 14.65 -36.29 -15.68
CA GLY A 129 15.44 -35.12 -16.03
C GLY A 129 15.50 -34.81 -17.52
N ALA A 130 16.21 -33.74 -17.86
CA ALA A 130 16.47 -33.35 -19.23
C ALA A 130 17.56 -34.22 -19.89
N THR A 131 17.37 -34.52 -21.17
CA THR A 131 18.30 -35.26 -22.03
C THR A 131 18.07 -34.90 -23.50
N SER A 132 18.59 -35.68 -24.44
CA SER A 132 18.27 -35.55 -25.86
C SER A 132 18.09 -36.89 -26.55
N VAL A 133 17.26 -36.89 -27.58
CA VAL A 133 17.00 -38.04 -28.46
C VAL A 133 17.06 -37.54 -29.89
N ASP A 134 18.01 -38.05 -30.68
CA ASP A 134 18.20 -37.70 -32.09
C ASP A 134 18.36 -36.18 -32.32
N GLY A 135 19.01 -35.50 -31.37
CA GLY A 135 19.21 -34.04 -31.41
C GLY A 135 18.03 -33.21 -30.92
N LEU A 136 16.87 -33.82 -30.61
CA LEU A 136 15.77 -33.13 -29.95
C LEU A 136 15.98 -33.14 -28.43
N PRO A 137 15.85 -31.99 -27.74
CA PRO A 137 15.85 -31.96 -26.29
C PRO A 137 14.59 -32.61 -25.73
N VAL A 138 14.73 -33.35 -24.63
CA VAL A 138 13.65 -34.13 -24.02
C VAL A 138 13.64 -33.95 -22.51
N ALA A 139 12.49 -33.59 -21.94
CA ALA A 139 12.22 -33.67 -20.51
C ALA A 139 11.58 -35.01 -20.17
N VAL A 140 12.21 -35.83 -19.32
CA VAL A 140 11.69 -37.13 -18.88
C VAL A 140 11.14 -37.01 -17.48
N LEU A 141 9.84 -37.32 -17.34
CA LEU A 141 9.04 -37.06 -16.16
C LEU A 141 8.41 -38.37 -15.63
N PRO A 142 9.09 -39.09 -14.72
CA PRO A 142 8.50 -40.25 -14.06
C PRO A 142 7.34 -39.83 -13.15
N VAL A 143 6.13 -40.29 -13.45
CA VAL A 143 4.89 -39.69 -12.91
C VAL A 143 4.79 -39.76 -11.39
N MET A 144 5.19 -40.88 -10.78
CA MET A 144 5.02 -41.09 -9.35
C MET A 144 6.08 -40.40 -8.46
N SER A 145 7.15 -39.86 -9.06
CA SER A 145 8.21 -39.14 -8.34
C SER A 145 8.39 -37.69 -8.78
N SER A 146 7.58 -37.22 -9.73
CA SER A 146 7.64 -35.85 -10.24
C SER A 146 6.52 -35.00 -9.65
N ASP A 147 6.86 -33.82 -9.16
CA ASP A 147 5.92 -32.72 -8.92
C ASP A 147 6.01 -31.65 -10.01
N LEU A 148 5.04 -30.72 -10.04
CA LEU A 148 4.98 -29.72 -11.10
C LEU A 148 6.22 -28.84 -11.11
N THR A 149 6.80 -28.51 -9.96
CA THR A 149 8.03 -27.74 -9.89
C THR A 149 9.18 -28.45 -10.61
N PHE A 150 9.41 -29.74 -10.33
CA PHE A 150 10.39 -30.55 -11.05
C PHE A 150 10.05 -30.65 -12.55
N MET A 151 8.78 -30.90 -12.89
CA MET A 151 8.37 -30.98 -14.30
C MET A 151 8.66 -29.67 -15.05
N CYS A 152 8.33 -28.53 -14.46
CA CYS A 152 8.62 -27.23 -15.03
C CYS A 152 10.13 -27.06 -15.19
N HIS A 153 10.93 -27.33 -14.15
CA HIS A 153 12.39 -27.24 -14.20
C HIS A 153 12.99 -27.97 -15.41
N GLU A 154 12.61 -29.24 -15.60
CA GLU A 154 13.14 -30.05 -16.69
C GLU A 154 12.69 -29.56 -18.08
N VAL A 155 11.46 -29.05 -18.18
CA VAL A 155 11.01 -28.38 -19.42
C VAL A 155 11.78 -27.09 -19.66
N GLY A 156 12.25 -26.39 -18.62
CA GLY A 156 13.12 -25.22 -18.77
C GLY A 156 14.37 -25.52 -19.58
N HIS A 157 15.01 -26.68 -19.37
CA HIS A 157 16.13 -27.14 -20.19
C HIS A 157 15.75 -27.38 -21.65
N VAL A 158 14.56 -27.94 -21.90
CA VAL A 158 14.03 -28.12 -23.26
C VAL A 158 13.85 -26.77 -23.97
N LEU A 159 13.50 -25.74 -23.22
CA LEU A 159 13.34 -24.37 -23.71
C LEU A 159 14.66 -23.60 -23.84
N GLY A 160 15.77 -24.20 -23.43
CA GLY A 160 17.11 -23.60 -23.52
C GLY A 160 17.50 -22.74 -22.32
N LEU A 161 16.85 -22.91 -21.18
CA LEU A 161 17.23 -22.27 -19.92
C LEU A 161 18.21 -23.18 -19.15
N ASP A 162 19.17 -22.53 -18.51
CA ASP A 162 20.15 -23.19 -17.65
C ASP A 162 19.92 -22.85 -16.17
N HIS A 163 20.61 -23.59 -15.30
CA HIS A 163 20.57 -23.39 -13.86
C HIS A 163 20.98 -21.98 -13.45
N THR A 164 20.41 -21.50 -12.35
CA THR A 164 20.92 -20.32 -11.66
C THR A 164 21.86 -20.70 -10.53
N PHE A 165 22.70 -19.75 -10.13
CA PHE A 165 23.72 -19.93 -9.11
C PHE A 165 23.45 -18.99 -7.92
N GLY A 166 24.12 -19.22 -6.80
CA GLY A 166 23.94 -18.38 -5.62
C GLY A 166 24.60 -18.96 -4.38
N LEU A 167 23.74 -19.30 -3.41
CA LEU A 167 24.13 -19.89 -2.14
C LEU A 167 24.72 -21.28 -2.32
N ASP A 168 25.69 -21.61 -1.46
CA ASP A 168 26.22 -22.96 -1.37
C ASP A 168 25.10 -23.95 -1.08
N ASN A 169 25.12 -25.09 -1.75
CA ASN A 169 24.10 -26.12 -1.61
C ASN A 169 24.62 -27.46 -2.12
N ASN A 170 23.80 -28.50 -2.00
CA ASN A 170 24.12 -29.86 -2.45
C ASN A 170 23.31 -30.31 -3.68
N GLY A 171 22.85 -29.37 -4.50
CA GLY A 171 22.02 -29.64 -5.66
C GLY A 171 22.70 -30.47 -6.75
N THR A 172 24.03 -30.53 -6.75
CA THR A 172 24.84 -31.20 -7.79
C THR A 172 24.94 -32.72 -7.59
N ASP A 173 24.86 -33.22 -6.36
CA ASP A 173 25.05 -34.64 -6.01
C ASP A 173 23.95 -35.14 -5.07
N TRP A 174 22.70 -34.97 -5.51
CA TRP A 174 21.47 -35.26 -4.78
C TRP A 174 21.38 -36.68 -4.18
N ASP A 175 22.09 -36.92 -3.08
CA ASP A 175 21.95 -38.10 -2.25
C ASP A 175 21.84 -37.64 -0.78
N PRO A 176 20.62 -37.60 -0.22
CA PRO A 176 20.40 -37.26 1.18
C PRO A 176 21.07 -38.22 2.17
N ALA A 177 21.57 -39.38 1.71
CA ALA A 177 22.27 -40.37 2.51
C ALA A 177 23.79 -40.38 2.28
N ASP A 178 24.32 -39.58 1.35
CA ASP A 178 25.76 -39.51 1.08
C ASP A 178 26.46 -38.60 2.10
N ALA A 179 27.43 -39.16 2.82
CA ALA A 179 28.26 -38.41 3.77
C ALA A 179 29.35 -37.56 3.08
N THR A 180 29.48 -37.63 1.75
CA THR A 180 30.51 -36.99 0.93
C THR A 180 30.00 -35.84 0.04
N VAL A 181 28.83 -35.28 0.40
CA VAL A 181 28.14 -34.17 -0.27
C VAL A 181 29.07 -33.16 -0.98
N VAL A 182 28.85 -32.96 -2.27
CA VAL A 182 29.50 -31.97 -3.12
C VAL A 182 28.79 -30.64 -2.94
N VAL A 183 29.33 -29.84 -2.03
CA VAL A 183 28.91 -28.45 -1.82
C VAL A 183 29.32 -27.59 -3.03
N GLY A 184 28.36 -26.86 -3.61
CA GLY A 184 28.60 -25.91 -4.69
C GLY A 184 27.48 -24.89 -4.85
N GLN A 185 27.67 -23.89 -5.71
CA GLN A 185 26.75 -22.76 -5.87
C GLN A 185 25.71 -22.94 -6.98
N GLU A 186 25.86 -23.97 -7.81
CA GLU A 186 24.85 -24.33 -8.81
C GLU A 186 23.54 -24.69 -8.11
N TYR A 187 22.41 -24.22 -8.63
CA TYR A 187 21.11 -24.30 -7.96
C TYR A 187 21.01 -23.51 -6.65
N GLY A 188 21.79 -22.43 -6.52
CA GLY A 188 21.86 -21.64 -5.29
C GLY A 188 20.89 -20.45 -5.18
N SER A 189 20.02 -20.21 -6.17
CA SER A 189 19.08 -19.07 -6.13
C SER A 189 17.77 -19.47 -5.43
N PRO A 190 17.35 -18.83 -4.33
CA PRO A 190 16.09 -19.16 -3.66
C PRO A 190 14.84 -18.57 -4.34
N TYR A 191 15.01 -17.87 -5.47
CA TYR A 191 13.94 -17.15 -6.17
C TYR A 191 13.83 -17.56 -7.66
N ASP A 192 14.38 -18.70 -8.06
CA ASP A 192 14.33 -19.14 -9.47
C ASP A 192 13.92 -20.61 -9.59
N LEU A 193 12.97 -20.92 -10.48
CA LEU A 193 12.57 -22.28 -10.79
C LEU A 193 13.74 -23.15 -11.30
N MET A 194 14.66 -22.57 -12.08
CA MET A 194 15.87 -23.24 -12.57
C MET A 194 16.92 -23.44 -11.45
N SER A 195 16.55 -23.18 -10.21
CA SER A 195 17.31 -23.48 -9.01
C SER A 195 16.55 -24.48 -8.14
N SER A 196 17.17 -25.61 -7.89
CA SER A 196 16.61 -26.64 -7.02
C SER A 196 16.59 -26.22 -5.54
N ALA A 197 17.30 -25.17 -5.12
CA ALA A 197 17.16 -24.57 -3.78
C ALA A 197 15.76 -24.04 -3.46
N THR A 198 14.86 -23.99 -4.46
CA THR A 198 13.50 -23.48 -4.32
C THR A 198 12.44 -24.53 -3.99
N PHE A 199 12.74 -25.85 -4.06
CA PHE A 199 11.70 -26.87 -3.89
C PHE A 199 12.07 -28.14 -3.12
N ALA A 200 13.32 -28.31 -2.70
CA ALA A 200 13.69 -29.50 -1.91
C ALA A 200 14.44 -29.21 -0.60
N GLY A 201 14.64 -27.93 -0.26
CA GLY A 201 15.54 -27.55 0.84
C GLY A 201 16.99 -27.98 0.55
N ARG A 202 17.97 -27.41 1.27
CA ARG A 202 19.38 -27.73 1.03
C ARG A 202 20.14 -27.86 2.34
N PHE A 203 21.02 -28.86 2.39
CA PHE A 203 21.82 -29.17 3.56
C PHE A 203 23.31 -29.21 3.19
N LEU A 204 24.15 -28.63 4.04
CA LEU A 204 25.61 -28.61 3.88
C LEU A 204 26.27 -29.69 4.76
N GLY A 205 25.74 -30.92 4.71
CA GLY A 205 26.13 -31.99 5.64
C GLY A 205 25.91 -31.59 7.11
N PRO A 206 26.97 -31.49 7.95
CA PRO A 206 26.87 -31.04 9.35
C PRO A 206 26.71 -29.50 9.52
N GLY A 207 26.69 -28.73 8.42
CA GLY A 207 26.50 -27.27 8.42
C GLY A 207 25.04 -26.82 8.60
N PRO A 208 24.77 -25.49 8.58
CA PRO A 208 23.43 -24.97 8.74
C PRO A 208 22.51 -25.43 7.60
N PHE A 209 21.27 -25.80 7.95
CA PHE A 209 20.19 -26.04 6.98
C PHE A 209 19.54 -24.70 6.63
N TYR A 210 19.37 -24.44 5.35
CA TYR A 210 18.59 -23.30 4.89
C TYR A 210 17.80 -23.66 3.63
N SER A 211 16.58 -23.13 3.57
CA SER A 211 15.63 -23.44 2.50
C SER A 211 14.94 -22.16 2.06
N GLY A 212 14.92 -21.91 0.75
CA GLY A 212 13.86 -21.13 0.15
C GLY A 212 12.73 -22.10 -0.18
N LEU A 213 11.57 -21.96 0.46
CA LEU A 213 10.38 -22.74 0.12
C LEU A 213 9.30 -21.82 -0.48
N PRO A 214 9.55 -21.12 -1.60
CA PRO A 214 8.54 -20.26 -2.24
C PRO A 214 7.46 -21.06 -2.99
N THR A 215 7.43 -22.38 -2.83
CA THR A 215 6.46 -23.28 -3.46
C THR A 215 5.14 -23.31 -2.71
N PHE A 216 4.04 -23.51 -3.44
CA PHE A 216 2.70 -23.70 -2.87
C PHE A 216 2.05 -24.97 -3.42
N THR A 217 1.00 -25.43 -2.75
CA THR A 217 0.20 -26.58 -3.22
C THR A 217 -0.99 -26.09 -4.03
N GLY A 218 -1.03 -26.46 -5.31
CA GLY A 218 -2.18 -26.18 -6.17
C GLY A 218 -3.32 -27.20 -6.04
N PRO A 219 -4.42 -26.98 -6.78
CA PRO A 219 -5.58 -27.86 -6.71
C PRO A 219 -5.27 -29.25 -7.31
N PRO A 220 -5.77 -30.35 -6.70
CA PRO A 220 -5.57 -31.68 -7.26
C PRO A 220 -6.38 -31.86 -8.55
N VAL A 221 -5.79 -32.59 -9.50
CA VAL A 221 -6.43 -32.95 -10.77
C VAL A 221 -7.04 -34.35 -10.68
N ALA A 222 -8.35 -34.45 -10.89
CA ALA A 222 -9.07 -35.72 -10.86
C ALA A 222 -8.50 -36.70 -11.90
N GLY A 223 -8.15 -37.91 -11.47
CA GLY A 223 -7.57 -38.95 -12.32
C GLY A 223 -6.05 -38.92 -12.46
N TRP A 224 -5.36 -37.90 -11.92
CA TRP A 224 -3.91 -37.93 -11.81
C TRP A 224 -3.47 -38.83 -10.64
N PRO A 225 -2.51 -39.76 -10.82
CA PRO A 225 -2.26 -40.84 -9.86
C PRO A 225 -1.36 -40.45 -8.68
N ASN A 226 -0.72 -39.27 -8.72
CA ASN A 226 0.20 -38.80 -7.68
C ASN A 226 -0.35 -37.52 -7.01
N PRO A 227 -0.93 -37.62 -5.80
CA PRO A 227 -1.40 -36.44 -5.05
C PRO A 227 -0.29 -35.44 -4.68
N GLY A 228 0.96 -35.90 -4.60
CA GLY A 228 2.12 -35.05 -4.34
C GLY A 228 2.56 -34.24 -5.56
N ALA A 229 1.96 -34.46 -6.74
CA ALA A 229 2.40 -33.81 -7.97
C ALA A 229 2.09 -32.30 -8.03
N PHE A 230 1.30 -31.78 -7.10
CA PHE A 230 0.76 -30.42 -7.14
C PHE A 230 1.54 -29.42 -6.28
N ALA A 231 2.80 -29.69 -5.97
CA ALA A 231 3.74 -28.67 -5.52
C ALA A 231 4.16 -27.80 -6.72
N MET A 232 4.06 -26.48 -6.57
CA MET A 232 4.10 -25.50 -7.67
C MET A 232 4.95 -24.29 -7.33
N GLY A 233 5.42 -23.60 -8.37
CA GLY A 233 6.30 -22.43 -8.23
C GLY A 233 7.75 -22.80 -7.92
N PRO A 234 8.61 -21.81 -7.65
CA PRO A 234 8.34 -20.38 -7.79
C PRO A 234 8.24 -19.96 -9.25
N HIS A 235 7.93 -18.69 -9.46
CA HIS A 235 8.10 -18.03 -10.74
C HIS A 235 9.59 -18.09 -11.20
N LEU A 236 9.85 -18.22 -12.50
CA LEU A 236 11.20 -18.05 -13.09
C LEU A 236 11.72 -16.64 -12.75
N SER A 237 12.99 -16.50 -12.36
CA SER A 237 13.54 -15.16 -12.11
C SER A 237 13.58 -14.34 -13.40
N ARG A 238 13.32 -13.05 -13.29
CA ARG A 238 13.43 -12.11 -14.41
C ARG A 238 14.87 -11.96 -14.87
N ALA A 239 15.84 -12.15 -13.96
CA ALA A 239 17.26 -12.19 -14.29
C ALA A 239 17.59 -13.33 -15.28
N ASN A 240 17.14 -14.55 -14.99
CA ASN A 240 17.41 -15.70 -15.84
C ASN A 240 16.63 -15.63 -17.17
N LEU A 241 15.37 -15.19 -17.11
CA LEU A 241 14.58 -14.95 -18.33
C LEU A 241 15.25 -13.91 -19.25
N HIS A 242 15.70 -12.78 -18.70
CA HIS A 242 16.34 -11.75 -19.50
C HIS A 242 17.70 -12.19 -20.07
N LEU A 243 18.45 -13.02 -19.33
CA LEU A 243 19.74 -13.52 -19.79
C LEU A 243 19.60 -14.39 -21.05
N PHE A 244 18.62 -15.29 -21.07
CA PHE A 244 18.45 -16.26 -22.17
C PHE A 244 17.41 -15.84 -23.21
N MET A 245 16.42 -15.04 -22.83
CA MET A 245 15.30 -14.60 -23.67
C MET A 245 14.98 -13.11 -23.41
N PRO A 246 15.90 -12.17 -23.71
CA PRO A 246 15.68 -10.75 -23.44
C PRO A 246 14.42 -10.19 -24.11
N ASP A 247 14.06 -10.73 -25.28
CA ASP A 247 12.85 -10.34 -26.02
C ASP A 247 11.56 -10.57 -25.24
N ALA A 248 11.53 -11.53 -24.31
CA ALA A 248 10.39 -11.80 -23.43
C ALA A 248 10.06 -10.63 -22.49
N LEU A 249 11.05 -9.76 -22.24
CA LEU A 249 10.92 -8.60 -21.36
C LEU A 249 10.97 -7.27 -22.13
N THR A 250 10.75 -7.30 -23.46
CA THR A 250 10.68 -6.07 -24.27
C THR A 250 9.63 -5.11 -23.71
N GLY A 251 10.05 -3.88 -23.38
CA GLY A 251 9.17 -2.86 -22.78
C GLY A 251 8.84 -3.09 -21.30
N ARG A 252 9.37 -4.16 -20.69
CA ARG A 252 9.20 -4.54 -19.28
C ARG A 252 10.45 -4.26 -18.44
N VAL A 253 11.53 -3.78 -19.04
CA VAL A 253 12.80 -3.46 -18.36
C VAL A 253 13.01 -1.95 -18.20
N ILE A 254 13.69 -1.57 -17.13
CA ILE A 254 14.39 -0.28 -17.01
C ILE A 254 15.88 -0.58 -17.15
N GLU A 255 16.54 0.00 -18.14
CA GLU A 255 17.99 -0.12 -18.28
C GLU A 255 18.69 1.15 -17.82
N ALA A 256 19.78 0.99 -17.08
CA ALA A 256 20.64 2.09 -16.67
C ALA A 256 22.11 1.64 -16.58
N PRO A 257 23.09 2.52 -16.80
CA PRO A 257 24.48 2.24 -16.44
C PRO A 257 24.63 2.19 -14.91
N PHE A 258 25.75 1.64 -14.43
CA PHE A 258 26.08 1.74 -13.02
C PHE A 258 26.15 3.22 -12.57
N PRO A 259 25.51 3.58 -11.44
CA PRO A 259 25.55 4.94 -10.92
C PRO A 259 26.98 5.36 -10.58
N GLN A 260 27.27 6.65 -10.78
CA GLN A 260 28.53 7.23 -10.33
C GLN A 260 28.48 7.50 -8.81
N PRO A 261 29.63 7.50 -8.11
CA PRO A 261 29.67 7.88 -6.70
C PRO A 261 29.00 9.25 -6.46
N GLY A 262 28.08 9.31 -5.48
CA GLY A 262 27.32 10.52 -5.16
C GLY A 262 26.14 10.86 -6.09
N ALA A 263 25.89 10.05 -7.13
CA ALA A 263 24.77 10.20 -8.05
C ALA A 263 23.84 8.97 -8.01
N PRO A 264 22.92 8.87 -7.03
CA PRO A 264 22.00 7.75 -6.93
C PRO A 264 21.13 7.63 -8.18
N PHE A 265 20.89 6.39 -8.61
CA PHE A 265 19.87 6.09 -9.63
C PHE A 265 18.59 5.61 -8.93
N THR A 266 17.46 6.23 -9.24
CA THR A 266 16.16 5.85 -8.68
C THR A 266 15.26 5.24 -9.73
N ALA A 267 14.54 4.18 -9.37
CA ALA A 267 13.58 3.55 -10.27
C ALA A 267 12.38 2.99 -9.50
N ARG A 268 11.19 3.06 -10.11
CA ARG A 268 10.02 2.30 -9.68
C ARG A 268 9.89 1.06 -10.54
N ILE A 269 9.77 -0.11 -9.91
CA ILE A 269 9.44 -1.37 -10.60
C ILE A 269 8.17 -1.98 -10.01
N VAL A 270 7.47 -2.77 -10.81
CA VAL A 270 6.30 -3.57 -10.40
C VAL A 270 6.74 -5.01 -10.09
N PRO A 271 5.91 -5.82 -9.40
CA PRO A 271 6.24 -7.22 -9.16
C PRO A 271 6.54 -8.00 -10.43
N ALA A 272 7.38 -9.04 -10.30
CA ALA A 272 7.69 -9.96 -11.38
C ALA A 272 6.42 -10.60 -11.96
N SER A 273 5.43 -10.93 -11.13
CA SER A 273 4.15 -11.52 -11.52
C SER A 273 3.16 -10.52 -12.15
N ALA A 274 3.45 -9.22 -12.12
CA ALA A 274 2.50 -8.21 -12.61
C ALA A 274 2.23 -8.39 -14.11
N PRO A 275 0.97 -8.25 -14.56
CA PRO A 275 0.63 -8.42 -15.98
C PRO A 275 1.21 -7.31 -16.85
N ASN A 276 1.39 -6.11 -16.29
CA ASN A 276 1.85 -4.91 -17.00
C ASN A 276 2.86 -4.14 -16.16
N GLY A 277 3.61 -3.23 -16.80
CA GLY A 277 4.58 -2.36 -16.14
C GLY A 277 6.01 -2.88 -16.21
N ARG A 278 6.97 -2.07 -15.75
CA ARG A 278 8.40 -2.42 -15.77
C ARG A 278 8.74 -3.26 -14.55
N CYS A 279 9.00 -4.55 -14.74
CA CYS A 279 9.18 -5.53 -13.66
C CYS A 279 10.64 -5.92 -13.40
N LEU A 280 11.59 -5.34 -14.13
CA LEU A 280 13.02 -5.62 -13.99
C LEU A 280 13.84 -4.34 -14.18
N LEU A 281 14.75 -4.07 -13.25
CA LEU A 281 15.82 -3.09 -13.42
C LEU A 281 17.10 -3.81 -13.84
N VAL A 282 17.70 -3.34 -14.93
CA VAL A 282 18.94 -3.86 -15.52
C VAL A 282 20.02 -2.80 -15.40
N LEU A 283 21.04 -3.09 -14.61
CA LEU A 283 22.20 -2.22 -14.38
C LEU A 283 23.39 -2.75 -15.18
N ARG A 284 23.91 -1.93 -16.09
CA ARG A 284 25.00 -2.28 -17.00
C ARG A 284 26.34 -1.78 -16.47
N PRO A 285 27.35 -2.66 -16.26
CA PRO A 285 28.67 -2.24 -15.83
C PRO A 285 29.39 -1.45 -16.93
N PRO A 286 30.37 -0.59 -16.59
CA PRO A 286 31.23 0.05 -17.58
C PRO A 286 31.95 -0.98 -18.45
N GLY A 287 31.87 -0.84 -19.77
CA GLY A 287 32.54 -1.76 -20.70
C GLY A 287 31.93 -3.17 -20.74
N GLU A 288 30.64 -3.30 -20.43
CA GLU A 288 29.90 -4.56 -20.42
C GLU A 288 30.21 -5.43 -21.65
N PRO A 289 30.64 -6.70 -21.46
CA PRO A 289 30.85 -7.64 -22.56
C PRO A 289 29.52 -8.05 -23.22
N ALA A 290 29.60 -8.55 -24.45
CA ALA A 290 28.41 -8.92 -25.24
C ALA A 290 27.56 -10.05 -24.60
N ASP A 291 28.18 -10.90 -23.80
CA ASP A 291 27.52 -11.98 -23.03
C ASP A 291 26.89 -11.48 -21.72
N GLY A 292 27.05 -10.19 -21.40
CA GLY A 292 26.42 -9.54 -20.25
C GLY A 292 27.07 -9.82 -18.91
N VAL A 293 28.23 -10.47 -18.84
CA VAL A 293 28.93 -10.72 -17.56
C VAL A 293 29.17 -9.41 -16.80
N GLY A 294 28.85 -9.42 -15.50
CA GLY A 294 28.91 -8.25 -14.61
C GLY A 294 27.62 -7.40 -14.58
N ARG A 295 26.64 -7.66 -15.47
CA ARG A 295 25.31 -7.04 -15.40
C ARG A 295 24.61 -7.41 -14.10
N VAL A 296 23.93 -6.44 -13.49
CA VAL A 296 23.14 -6.61 -12.27
C VAL A 296 21.66 -6.46 -12.59
N TYR A 297 20.85 -7.34 -12.02
CA TYR A 297 19.41 -7.40 -12.16
C TYR A 297 18.75 -7.19 -10.81
N VAL A 298 17.71 -6.36 -10.78
CA VAL A 298 16.90 -6.13 -9.59
C VAL A 298 15.43 -6.35 -9.94
N GLU A 299 14.79 -7.28 -9.24
CA GLU A 299 13.37 -7.61 -9.41
C GLU A 299 12.61 -7.51 -8.08
N TYR A 300 11.30 -7.33 -8.14
CA TYR A 300 10.42 -7.31 -6.97
C TYR A 300 9.54 -8.55 -6.97
N ARG A 301 9.51 -9.29 -5.85
CA ARG A 301 8.82 -10.57 -5.72
C ARG A 301 7.79 -10.51 -4.59
N VAL A 302 6.57 -10.96 -4.88
CA VAL A 302 5.41 -10.91 -3.99
C VAL A 302 4.69 -12.26 -3.97
N PRO A 303 3.98 -12.60 -2.88
CA PRO A 303 3.31 -13.91 -2.74
C PRO A 303 2.03 -14.00 -3.58
N GLU A 304 2.15 -13.86 -4.90
CA GLU A 304 1.03 -13.90 -5.85
C GLU A 304 1.38 -14.76 -7.07
N GLY A 305 0.35 -15.38 -7.67
CA GLY A 305 0.51 -16.25 -8.84
C GLY A 305 1.47 -17.41 -8.56
N TRP A 306 2.45 -17.60 -9.45
CA TRP A 306 3.45 -18.67 -9.31
C TRP A 306 4.44 -18.49 -8.14
N ASP A 307 4.39 -17.34 -7.46
CA ASP A 307 5.16 -17.06 -6.25
C ASP A 307 4.30 -17.14 -4.97
N ALA A 308 3.07 -17.67 -5.04
CA ALA A 308 2.13 -17.69 -3.90
C ALA A 308 2.65 -18.40 -2.63
N GLY A 309 3.70 -19.22 -2.73
CA GLY A 309 4.34 -19.86 -1.59
C GLY A 309 5.42 -19.02 -0.90
N MET A 310 5.74 -17.82 -1.41
CA MET A 310 6.72 -16.93 -0.78
C MET A 310 6.31 -16.56 0.66
N ASP A 311 7.32 -16.42 1.51
CA ASP A 311 7.11 -16.12 2.92
C ASP A 311 7.11 -14.59 3.16
N PRO A 312 5.97 -13.98 3.54
CA PRO A 312 5.93 -12.54 3.73
C PRO A 312 6.72 -12.07 4.96
N LEU A 313 6.84 -12.90 6.01
CA LEU A 313 7.34 -12.48 7.32
C LEU A 313 8.29 -13.47 8.01
N GLY A 314 8.27 -14.74 7.63
CA GLY A 314 8.97 -15.81 8.32
C GLY A 314 10.43 -16.02 7.88
N PRO A 315 11.06 -17.11 8.37
CA PRO A 315 12.50 -17.33 8.31
C PRO A 315 12.98 -17.93 6.99
N SER A 316 12.07 -18.18 6.03
CA SER A 316 12.45 -18.71 4.71
C SER A 316 13.45 -17.77 4.04
N LEU A 317 14.41 -18.31 3.28
CA LEU A 317 15.29 -17.46 2.47
C LEU A 317 14.55 -16.76 1.32
N SER A 318 13.39 -17.29 0.94
CA SER A 318 12.59 -16.78 -0.17
C SER A 318 11.46 -15.87 0.33
N ARG A 319 11.84 -14.73 0.93
CA ARG A 319 10.88 -13.75 1.47
C ARG A 319 10.35 -12.79 0.42
N GLU A 320 9.14 -12.30 0.62
CA GLU A 320 8.60 -11.15 -0.12
C GLU A 320 9.57 -9.97 -0.07
N GLY A 321 9.91 -9.39 -1.21
CA GLY A 321 10.85 -8.29 -1.26
C GLY A 321 11.57 -8.11 -2.59
N VAL A 322 12.61 -7.28 -2.56
CA VAL A 322 13.47 -6.99 -3.70
C VAL A 322 14.57 -8.03 -3.77
N VAL A 323 14.80 -8.63 -4.94
CA VAL A 323 15.80 -9.67 -5.17
C VAL A 323 16.84 -9.16 -6.16
N VAL A 324 18.11 -9.46 -5.88
CA VAL A 324 19.23 -9.03 -6.72
C VAL A 324 19.97 -10.23 -7.27
N HIS A 325 20.23 -10.20 -8.58
CA HIS A 325 21.13 -11.14 -9.25
C HIS A 325 22.23 -10.39 -10.01
N SER A 326 23.35 -11.07 -10.27
CA SER A 326 24.36 -10.62 -11.23
C SER A 326 24.66 -11.70 -12.26
N VAL A 327 25.11 -11.34 -13.46
CA VAL A 327 25.61 -12.32 -14.43
C VAL A 327 27.07 -12.63 -14.14
N VAL A 328 27.38 -13.92 -13.96
CA VAL A 328 28.75 -14.41 -13.70
C VAL A 328 29.14 -15.39 -14.78
N GLY A 329 30.35 -15.27 -15.31
CA GLY A 329 30.92 -16.25 -16.24
C GLY A 329 31.41 -17.48 -15.48
N ILE A 330 30.85 -18.64 -15.79
CA ILE A 330 31.20 -19.92 -15.16
C ILE A 330 32.05 -20.74 -16.13
N ALA A 331 33.22 -21.17 -15.67
CA ALA A 331 34.15 -21.96 -16.48
C ALA A 331 33.45 -23.22 -17.02
N GLY A 332 33.49 -23.40 -18.35
CA GLY A 332 32.86 -24.54 -19.02
C GLY A 332 31.33 -24.50 -19.13
N LYS A 333 30.65 -23.52 -18.51
CA LYS A 333 29.18 -23.37 -18.55
C LYS A 333 28.72 -22.06 -19.20
N GLY A 334 29.56 -21.03 -19.25
CA GLY A 334 29.22 -19.72 -19.81
C GLY A 334 28.53 -18.80 -18.78
N PRO A 335 27.83 -17.74 -19.23
CA PRO A 335 27.19 -16.78 -18.34
C PRO A 335 26.01 -17.40 -17.58
N ARG A 336 25.89 -17.09 -16.29
CA ARG A 336 24.82 -17.56 -15.40
C ARG A 336 24.29 -16.44 -14.52
N ALA A 337 22.98 -16.43 -14.29
CA ALA A 337 22.38 -15.57 -13.27
C ALA A 337 22.76 -16.09 -11.88
N TRP A 338 23.28 -15.21 -11.04
CA TRP A 338 23.83 -15.52 -9.72
C TRP A 338 23.15 -14.67 -8.66
N TYR A 339 22.52 -15.28 -7.67
CA TYR A 339 21.83 -14.59 -6.56
C TYR A 339 22.82 -13.83 -5.67
N ARG A 340 22.52 -12.55 -5.40
CA ARG A 340 23.37 -11.63 -4.63
C ARG A 340 22.70 -11.08 -3.37
N GLY A 341 21.55 -11.63 -3.01
CA GLY A 341 20.79 -11.22 -1.83
C GLY A 341 19.42 -10.66 -2.16
N SER A 342 18.70 -10.34 -1.09
CA SER A 342 17.37 -9.74 -1.14
C SER A 342 17.20 -8.72 -0.03
N VAL A 343 16.28 -7.77 -0.25
CA VAL A 343 15.79 -6.83 0.75
C VAL A 343 14.34 -7.21 1.02
N PRO A 344 14.04 -7.94 2.11
CA PRO A 344 12.66 -8.28 2.45
C PRO A 344 11.83 -7.01 2.68
N THR A 345 10.56 -7.03 2.28
CA THR A 345 9.63 -5.90 2.51
C THR A 345 9.48 -5.61 4.00
N ALA A 346 9.52 -6.64 4.84
CA ALA A 346 9.53 -6.56 6.29
C ALA A 346 10.95 -6.80 6.84
N SER A 347 11.81 -5.79 6.73
CA SER A 347 13.16 -5.83 7.30
C SER A 347 13.51 -4.48 7.92
N PRO A 348 14.19 -4.45 9.08
CA PRO A 348 14.75 -3.21 9.63
C PRO A 348 15.85 -2.67 8.72
N ASP A 349 16.56 -3.56 8.03
CA ASP A 349 17.56 -3.19 7.02
C ASP A 349 16.92 -3.07 5.64
N THR A 350 17.16 -1.94 4.98
CA THR A 350 16.46 -1.54 3.76
C THR A 350 17.32 -1.66 2.51
N ASP A 351 18.54 -2.19 2.61
CA ASP A 351 19.41 -2.38 1.46
C ASP A 351 20.16 -3.71 1.43
N VAL A 352 20.80 -3.96 0.29
CA VAL A 352 21.66 -5.12 0.04
C VAL A 352 22.87 -4.66 -0.77
N ALA A 353 24.06 -5.05 -0.31
CA ALA A 353 25.29 -4.83 -1.05
C ALA A 353 25.45 -5.91 -2.13
N VAL A 354 25.64 -5.51 -3.38
CA VAL A 354 25.73 -6.45 -4.50
C VAL A 354 27.15 -6.97 -4.60
N ALA A 355 27.39 -8.17 -4.08
CA ALA A 355 28.72 -8.77 -3.99
C ALA A 355 29.48 -8.70 -5.33
N THR A 356 30.79 -8.48 -5.26
CA THR A 356 31.72 -8.29 -6.39
C THR A 356 31.51 -7.01 -7.23
N THR A 357 30.60 -6.13 -6.82
CA THR A 357 30.35 -4.83 -7.46
C THR A 357 30.38 -3.70 -6.42
N PRO A 358 30.49 -2.43 -6.82
CA PRO A 358 30.38 -1.31 -5.88
C PRO A 358 28.92 -0.98 -5.52
N LEU A 359 27.93 -1.72 -6.01
CA LEU A 359 26.53 -1.31 -5.93
C LEU A 359 25.90 -1.67 -4.60
N VAL A 360 25.05 -0.77 -4.11
CA VAL A 360 24.09 -1.01 -3.04
C VAL A 360 22.70 -0.73 -3.57
N VAL A 361 21.78 -1.69 -3.40
CA VAL A 361 20.39 -1.58 -3.82
C VAL A 361 19.55 -1.37 -2.57
N ARG A 362 18.84 -0.24 -2.51
CA ARG A 362 17.99 0.15 -1.38
C ARG A 362 16.53 0.22 -1.79
N THR A 363 15.67 -0.33 -0.95
CA THR A 363 14.22 -0.12 -0.99
C THR A 363 13.88 1.20 -0.31
N VAL A 364 13.30 2.14 -1.05
CA VAL A 364 12.94 3.48 -0.57
C VAL A 364 11.50 3.49 -0.06
N ALA A 365 10.58 2.92 -0.84
CA ALA A 365 9.18 2.80 -0.50
C ALA A 365 8.59 1.55 -1.16
N VAL A 366 7.67 0.89 -0.46
CA VAL A 366 6.92 -0.25 -0.98
C VAL A 366 5.45 0.11 -0.91
N ASP A 367 4.71 -0.19 -1.97
CA ASP A 367 3.27 -0.05 -1.98
C ASP A 367 2.62 -1.04 -0.98
N PRO A 368 1.78 -0.58 -0.04
CA PRO A 368 1.06 -1.49 0.85
C PRO A 368 0.15 -2.48 0.10
N GLY A 369 -0.30 -2.10 -1.11
CA GLY A 369 -1.07 -2.96 -2.01
C GLY A 369 -0.21 -3.88 -2.89
N ARG A 370 1.11 -3.94 -2.68
CA ARG A 370 2.07 -4.78 -3.41
C ARG A 370 2.18 -4.48 -4.91
N GLN A 371 1.72 -3.31 -5.36
CA GLN A 371 1.69 -3.00 -6.79
C GLN A 371 3.03 -2.48 -7.34
N TRP A 372 3.90 -1.94 -6.48
CA TRP A 372 5.19 -1.39 -6.89
C TRP A 372 6.17 -1.26 -5.71
N VAL A 373 7.45 -1.12 -6.05
CA VAL A 373 8.53 -0.73 -5.14
C VAL A 373 9.37 0.38 -5.78
N ASP A 374 9.72 1.38 -4.97
CA ASP A 374 10.68 2.42 -5.31
C ASP A 374 12.06 2.01 -4.81
N LEU A 375 13.03 2.04 -5.72
CA LEU A 375 14.41 1.64 -5.52
C LEU A 375 15.33 2.85 -5.63
N SER A 376 16.41 2.83 -4.85
CA SER A 376 17.58 3.68 -5.02
C SER A 376 18.81 2.80 -5.14
N VAL A 377 19.62 3.01 -6.16
CA VAL A 377 20.87 2.29 -6.39
C VAL A 377 22.03 3.28 -6.33
N THR A 378 23.03 2.98 -5.51
CA THR A 378 24.22 3.82 -5.30
C THR A 378 25.50 3.03 -5.52
N ALA A 379 26.59 3.73 -5.81
CA ALA A 379 27.94 3.18 -5.70
C ALA A 379 28.45 3.40 -4.26
N GLY A 380 28.37 2.36 -3.44
CA GLY A 380 28.57 2.39 -1.99
C GLY A 380 27.38 2.98 -1.24
N ALA A 381 27.32 2.74 0.07
CA ALA A 381 26.34 3.36 0.96
C ALA A 381 27.01 3.75 2.28
N ALA A 382 26.62 4.91 2.82
CA ALA A 382 26.98 5.27 4.19
C ALA A 382 26.02 4.58 5.15
N LYS A 383 26.55 4.06 6.26
CA LYS A 383 25.74 3.49 7.33
C LYS A 383 24.86 4.57 7.94
N ALA A 384 23.55 4.36 7.91
CA ALA A 384 22.57 5.31 8.42
C ALA A 384 21.41 4.57 9.07
N VAL A 385 20.86 5.19 10.11
CA VAL A 385 19.74 4.69 10.89
C VAL A 385 18.74 5.82 11.07
N GLU A 386 17.46 5.50 10.97
CA GLU A 386 16.34 6.41 11.14
C GLU A 386 15.29 5.76 12.05
N ILE A 387 14.71 6.55 12.96
CA ILE A 387 13.51 6.16 13.69
C ILE A 387 12.30 6.74 12.98
N VAL A 388 11.41 5.86 12.52
CA VAL A 388 10.13 6.23 11.93
C VAL A 388 9.08 6.25 13.03
N ARG A 389 8.50 7.42 13.31
CA ARG A 389 7.43 7.53 14.32
C ARG A 389 6.15 6.90 13.78
N GLY A 390 5.66 5.89 14.48
CA GLY A 390 4.39 5.23 14.21
C GLY A 390 3.22 5.90 14.94
N LEU A 391 2.19 5.11 15.24
CA LEU A 391 1.03 5.57 15.98
C LEU A 391 1.41 5.97 17.42
N GLN A 392 0.87 7.10 17.86
CA GLN A 392 0.86 7.53 19.26
C GLN A 392 -0.59 7.66 19.73
N THR A 393 -0.91 7.08 20.88
CA THR A 393 -2.22 7.19 21.54
C THR A 393 -2.04 7.68 22.96
N ASP A 394 -3.02 8.42 23.46
CA ASP A 394 -3.09 8.88 24.84
C ASP A 394 -4.37 8.33 25.47
N ASP A 395 -4.25 7.19 26.14
CA ASP A 395 -5.38 6.45 26.69
C ASP A 395 -5.74 6.97 28.08
N VAL A 396 -7.02 7.25 28.31
CA VAL A 396 -7.49 7.74 29.61
C VAL A 396 -7.45 6.61 30.64
N VAL A 397 -6.72 6.84 31.72
CA VAL A 397 -6.63 5.91 32.86
C VAL A 397 -7.65 6.26 33.95
N GLY A 398 -8.04 7.55 34.03
CA GLY A 398 -9.09 8.00 34.92
C GLY A 398 -9.11 9.53 35.09
N PRO A 399 -10.15 10.08 35.74
CA PRO A 399 -10.23 11.51 36.02
C PRO A 399 -9.28 11.94 37.13
N VAL A 400 -8.78 13.17 37.01
CA VAL A 400 -8.01 13.89 38.04
C VAL A 400 -8.88 15.02 38.55
N GLY A 401 -9.51 14.80 39.70
CA GLY A 401 -10.44 15.76 40.30
C GLY A 401 -11.88 15.63 39.80
N GLU A 402 -12.62 16.73 39.83
CA GLU A 402 -14.04 16.77 39.49
C GLU A 402 -14.26 16.68 37.97
N VAL A 403 -15.15 15.77 37.55
CA VAL A 403 -15.66 15.70 36.17
C VAL A 403 -17.04 16.33 36.14
N ARG A 404 -17.26 17.26 35.21
CA ARG A 404 -18.54 17.92 35.01
C ARG A 404 -19.19 17.42 33.74
N GLU A 405 -20.46 17.08 33.82
CA GLU A 405 -21.26 16.90 32.61
C GLU A 405 -21.64 18.27 32.04
N THR A 406 -21.47 18.43 30.74
CA THR A 406 -21.87 19.61 29.99
C THR A 406 -22.53 19.17 28.69
N THR A 407 -23.14 20.12 27.98
CA THR A 407 -23.90 19.83 26.76
C THR A 407 -23.25 20.58 25.59
N THR A 408 -23.02 19.90 24.47
CA THR A 408 -22.56 20.54 23.23
C THR A 408 -23.64 21.52 22.72
N PRO A 409 -23.31 22.47 21.84
CA PRO A 409 -24.32 23.32 21.19
C PRO A 409 -25.37 22.55 20.37
N CYS A 410 -25.12 21.28 20.08
CA CYS A 410 -26.04 20.38 19.37
C CYS A 410 -26.95 19.56 20.30
N GLY A 411 -26.79 19.70 21.63
CA GLY A 411 -27.59 19.00 22.62
C GLY A 411 -26.99 17.69 23.14
N ASP A 412 -25.77 17.31 22.75
CA ASP A 412 -25.16 16.06 23.21
C ASP A 412 -24.48 16.25 24.56
N THR A 413 -24.70 15.33 25.51
CA THR A 413 -23.98 15.33 26.79
C THR A 413 -22.55 14.83 26.63
N VAL A 414 -21.60 15.61 27.14
CA VAL A 414 -20.16 15.33 27.14
C VAL A 414 -19.58 15.57 28.52
N ARG A 415 -18.58 14.78 28.91
CA ARG A 415 -17.85 14.92 30.18
C ARG A 415 -16.68 15.86 29.97
N ARG A 416 -16.54 16.86 30.84
CA ARG A 416 -15.43 17.81 30.86
C ARG A 416 -14.68 17.75 32.18
N GLY A 417 -13.36 17.66 32.11
CA GLY A 417 -12.52 17.60 33.30
C GLY A 417 -11.03 17.50 32.94
N THR A 418 -10.23 17.15 33.94
CA THR A 418 -8.83 16.75 33.75
C THR A 418 -8.76 15.24 33.83
N PHE A 419 -8.07 14.59 32.90
CA PHE A 419 -7.98 13.15 32.80
C PHE A 419 -6.52 12.73 32.76
N ALA A 420 -6.13 11.81 33.66
CA ALA A 420 -4.83 11.17 33.61
C ALA A 420 -4.76 10.29 32.36
N THR A 421 -3.70 10.44 31.59
CA THR A 421 -3.45 9.70 30.34
C THR A 421 -2.19 8.85 30.46
N SER A 422 -2.26 7.67 29.85
CA SER A 422 -1.12 6.80 29.57
C SER A 422 -0.81 6.95 28.09
N THR A 423 0.40 7.43 27.77
CA THR A 423 0.83 7.59 26.38
C THR A 423 1.46 6.29 25.90
N THR A 424 0.96 5.75 24.79
CA THR A 424 1.60 4.67 24.04
C THR A 424 2.13 5.20 22.73
N ALA A 425 3.40 4.93 22.40
CA ALA A 425 4.01 5.34 21.14
C ALA A 425 4.80 4.19 20.50
N ARG A 426 4.68 4.06 19.17
CA ARG A 426 5.47 3.12 18.37
C ARG A 426 6.59 3.82 17.63
N LEU A 427 7.79 3.23 17.69
CA LEU A 427 9.02 3.73 17.09
C LEU A 427 9.60 2.64 16.19
N GLY A 428 9.36 2.77 14.89
CA GLY A 428 9.91 1.88 13.88
C GLY A 428 11.36 2.21 13.54
N LEU A 429 12.07 1.25 12.95
CA LEU A 429 13.47 1.34 12.56
C LEU A 429 13.60 1.24 11.04
N ARG A 430 14.46 2.09 10.46
CA ARG A 430 15.03 1.90 9.12
C ARG A 430 16.54 2.03 9.16
N ALA A 431 17.25 1.01 8.72
CA ALA A 431 18.69 0.98 8.58
C ALA A 431 19.07 0.88 7.10
N SER A 432 20.26 1.40 6.77
CA SER A 432 20.88 1.29 5.45
C SER A 432 22.40 1.30 5.60
N GLY A 433 23.09 0.69 4.64
CA GLY A 433 24.52 0.44 4.66
C GLY A 433 24.93 -0.74 5.54
N PHE A 434 23.95 -1.48 6.07
CA PHE A 434 24.15 -2.69 6.86
C PHE A 434 23.79 -3.95 6.08
N GLY A 435 23.25 -3.80 4.86
CA GLY A 435 22.83 -4.89 3.99
C GLY A 435 23.96 -5.85 3.69
N GLY A 436 23.82 -7.08 4.17
CA GLY A 436 24.75 -8.18 3.92
C GLY A 436 24.79 -8.61 2.45
N SER A 437 25.65 -9.58 2.16
CA SER A 437 25.90 -10.19 0.85
C SER A 437 24.79 -11.13 0.35
N GLY A 438 23.69 -11.25 1.12
CA GLY A 438 22.59 -12.17 0.83
C GLY A 438 22.81 -13.61 1.31
N GLU A 439 23.94 -13.89 1.95
CA GLU A 439 24.24 -15.20 2.53
C GLU A 439 23.46 -15.44 3.83
N PRO A 440 23.01 -16.68 4.11
CA PRO A 440 22.27 -17.01 5.35
C PRO A 440 23.06 -16.77 6.64
N VAL A 441 24.40 -16.72 6.55
CA VAL A 441 25.34 -16.66 7.69
C VAL A 441 25.99 -15.28 7.81
N ASP A 442 25.66 -14.34 6.92
CA ASP A 442 26.11 -12.95 7.09
C ASP A 442 25.39 -12.38 8.32
N PRO A 443 26.11 -11.94 9.37
CA PRO A 443 25.46 -11.60 10.63
C PRO A 443 24.45 -10.48 10.40
N GLN A 444 23.19 -10.79 10.68
CA GLN A 444 22.13 -9.80 10.72
C GLN A 444 22.59 -8.61 11.57
N PRO A 445 22.26 -7.37 11.18
CA PRO A 445 22.62 -6.21 11.97
C PRO A 445 22.15 -6.37 13.41
N THR A 446 23.03 -6.10 14.35
CA THR A 446 22.70 -6.12 15.78
C THR A 446 21.92 -4.86 16.10
N ILE A 447 20.71 -5.00 16.64
CA ILE A 447 19.83 -3.88 16.96
C ILE A 447 19.67 -3.80 18.48
N ALA A 448 19.96 -2.64 19.04
CA ALA A 448 19.84 -2.39 20.47
C ALA A 448 19.09 -1.07 20.73
N TRP A 449 18.08 -1.14 21.60
CA TRP A 449 17.33 0.03 22.04
C TRP A 449 17.76 0.46 23.45
N THR A 450 17.81 1.77 23.67
CA THR A 450 17.95 2.38 24.99
C THR A 450 16.89 3.45 25.17
N VAL A 451 16.37 3.60 26.40
CA VAL A 451 15.37 4.63 26.75
C VAL A 451 15.86 5.36 27.99
N GLY A 452 15.94 6.69 27.93
CA GLY A 452 16.51 7.49 29.03
C GLY A 452 17.95 7.09 29.36
N GLY A 453 18.70 6.56 28.39
CA GLY A 453 20.06 6.03 28.58
C GLY A 453 20.13 4.61 29.16
N VAL A 454 19.01 3.96 29.44
CA VAL A 454 18.95 2.60 30.00
C VAL A 454 18.72 1.56 28.89
N PRO A 455 19.58 0.54 28.74
CA PRO A 455 19.40 -0.52 27.74
C PRO A 455 18.16 -1.39 28.00
N LEU A 456 17.45 -1.74 26.93
CA LEU A 456 16.35 -2.69 26.96
C LEU A 456 16.92 -4.11 26.81
N ALA A 457 16.81 -4.92 27.87
CA ALA A 457 17.49 -6.22 27.95
C ALA A 457 16.65 -7.43 27.48
N ALA A 458 15.36 -7.24 27.22
CA ALA A 458 14.44 -8.30 26.82
C ALA A 458 13.50 -7.82 25.70
N PRO A 459 12.78 -8.72 25.00
CA PRO A 459 11.79 -8.33 23.99
C PRO A 459 10.58 -7.58 24.57
N SER A 460 10.35 -7.65 25.88
CA SER A 460 9.32 -6.88 26.56
C SER A 460 9.61 -6.81 28.04
N GLY A 461 9.12 -5.78 28.72
CA GLY A 461 9.21 -5.66 30.16
C GLY A 461 8.93 -4.23 30.61
N ASN A 462 9.49 -3.87 31.76
CA ASN A 462 9.52 -2.50 32.24
C ASN A 462 10.96 -1.98 32.32
N VAL A 463 11.12 -0.68 32.14
CA VAL A 463 12.38 0.02 32.25
C VAL A 463 12.22 1.22 33.19
N GLY A 464 13.07 1.27 34.22
CA GLY A 464 13.16 2.43 35.10
C GLY A 464 14.07 3.47 34.49
N ILE A 465 13.59 4.70 34.31
CA ILE A 465 14.38 5.82 33.78
C ILE A 465 14.43 6.97 34.80
N SER A 466 15.47 7.80 34.70
CA SER A 466 15.55 9.05 35.46
C SER A 466 15.45 10.24 34.52
N VAL A 467 14.48 11.12 34.76
CA VAL A 467 14.30 12.38 34.02
C VAL A 467 14.30 13.51 35.04
N ASP A 468 15.22 14.46 34.89
CA ASP A 468 15.40 15.60 35.81
C ASP A 468 15.49 15.20 37.30
N GLY A 469 16.11 14.05 37.59
CA GLY A 469 16.28 13.53 38.96
C GLY A 469 15.05 12.79 39.52
N ASN A 470 13.93 12.73 38.80
CA ASN A 470 12.76 11.94 39.17
C ASN A 470 12.82 10.57 38.50
N ALA A 471 12.32 9.54 39.19
CA ALA A 471 12.28 8.17 38.68
C ALA A 471 10.90 7.86 38.06
N PHE A 472 10.91 7.36 36.82
CA PHE A 472 9.72 6.91 36.10
C PHE A 472 9.88 5.46 35.67
N THR A 473 8.77 4.77 35.39
CA THR A 473 8.77 3.40 34.87
C THR A 473 7.94 3.34 33.60
N LEU A 474 8.54 2.87 32.51
CA LEU A 474 7.86 2.62 31.25
C LEU A 474 7.70 1.13 31.03
N ASP A 475 6.56 0.74 30.51
CA ASP A 475 6.40 -0.58 29.90
C ASP A 475 6.87 -0.49 28.44
N TYR A 476 7.49 -1.57 27.96
CA TYR A 476 7.98 -1.63 26.59
C TYR A 476 7.82 -3.01 25.98
N SER A 477 7.73 -3.05 24.66
CA SER A 477 7.85 -4.27 23.85
C SER A 477 8.60 -3.97 22.55
N ILE A 478 9.32 -4.96 22.03
CA ILE A 478 10.09 -4.91 20.79
C ILE A 478 9.56 -6.01 19.89
N GLU A 479 9.04 -5.64 18.72
CA GLU A 479 8.57 -6.60 17.72
C GLU A 479 9.79 -7.34 17.11
N PRO A 480 9.79 -8.68 17.07
CA PRO A 480 10.99 -9.46 16.77
C PRO A 480 11.50 -9.36 15.32
N VAL A 481 10.67 -8.98 14.35
CA VAL A 481 11.05 -8.94 12.93
C VAL A 481 11.58 -7.57 12.52
N MET A 482 10.80 -6.52 12.75
CA MET A 482 11.10 -5.12 12.39
C MET A 482 11.88 -4.39 13.49
N SER A 483 12.03 -5.00 14.67
CA SER A 483 12.60 -4.35 15.86
C SER A 483 11.89 -3.05 16.23
N GLU A 484 10.59 -2.96 15.96
CA GLU A 484 9.75 -1.81 16.32
C GLU A 484 9.59 -1.76 17.84
N LEU A 485 9.94 -0.62 18.44
CA LEU A 485 9.81 -0.38 19.87
C LEU A 485 8.46 0.26 20.16
N THR A 486 7.67 -0.38 21.02
CA THR A 486 6.50 0.23 21.65
C THR A 486 6.87 0.65 23.07
N LEU A 487 6.55 1.89 23.43
CA LEU A 487 6.70 2.44 24.78
C LEU A 487 5.35 2.88 25.32
N THR A 488 5.07 2.52 26.56
CA THR A 488 3.85 2.92 27.27
C THR A 488 4.19 3.54 28.62
N SER A 489 3.75 4.77 28.85
CA SER A 489 3.90 5.44 30.15
C SER A 489 2.83 4.97 31.12
N ARG A 490 3.06 5.14 32.43
CA ARG A 490 1.96 5.05 33.39
C ARG A 490 1.02 6.26 33.25
N GLY A 491 -0.21 6.08 33.73
CA GLY A 491 -1.21 7.14 33.76
C GLY A 491 -0.81 8.27 34.70
N GLY A 492 -0.91 9.52 34.25
CA GLY A 492 -0.67 10.69 35.12
C GLY A 492 0.80 11.08 35.26
N GLU A 493 1.69 10.57 34.41
CA GLU A 493 3.10 10.96 34.42
C GLU A 493 3.42 11.82 33.20
N ARG A 494 4.09 12.97 33.39
CA ARG A 494 4.52 13.86 32.31
C ARG A 494 6.03 13.99 32.31
N TYR A 495 6.66 13.57 31.23
CA TYR A 495 8.11 13.63 31.02
C TYR A 495 8.44 13.40 29.54
N GLU A 496 9.68 13.74 29.18
CA GLU A 496 10.26 13.39 27.89
C GLU A 496 11.47 12.48 28.11
N ALA A 497 11.54 11.40 27.33
CA ALA A 497 12.63 10.44 27.40
C ALA A 497 13.21 10.20 26.01
N PRO A 498 14.54 10.29 25.82
CA PRO A 498 15.17 9.91 24.57
C PRO A 498 15.08 8.39 24.40
N ALA A 499 14.53 7.94 23.28
CA ALA A 499 14.61 6.57 22.79
C ALA A 499 15.67 6.53 21.69
N VAL A 500 16.75 5.79 21.93
CA VAL A 500 17.88 5.66 21.00
C VAL A 500 17.94 4.23 20.50
N VAL A 501 17.97 4.06 19.18
CA VAL A 501 18.29 2.78 18.54
C VAL A 501 19.72 2.83 18.05
N THR A 502 20.47 1.76 18.26
CA THR A 502 21.82 1.56 17.73
C THR A 502 21.83 0.29 16.89
N VAL A 503 22.32 0.42 15.67
CA VAL A 503 22.47 -0.68 14.72
C VAL A 503 23.97 -0.92 14.51
N GLY A 504 24.41 -2.17 14.65
CA GLY A 504 25.81 -2.58 14.49
C GLY A 504 26.00 -3.67 13.44
N GLY A 505 27.03 -3.53 12.61
CA GLY A 505 27.42 -4.50 11.57
C GLY A 505 28.83 -4.22 11.07
N ASP A 506 29.60 -5.27 10.73
CA ASP A 506 31.00 -5.21 10.25
C ASP A 506 31.94 -4.38 11.14
N GLY A 507 31.78 -4.48 12.47
CA GLY A 507 32.60 -3.72 13.43
C GLY A 507 32.33 -2.22 13.48
N THR A 508 31.23 -1.74 12.86
CA THR A 508 30.81 -0.34 12.89
C THR A 508 29.38 -0.21 13.42
N THR A 509 29.03 0.97 13.93
CA THR A 509 27.69 1.25 14.46
C THR A 509 27.14 2.58 13.92
N ALA A 510 25.82 2.69 13.86
CA ALA A 510 25.11 3.95 13.65
C ALA A 510 23.89 4.00 14.59
N SER A 511 23.49 5.20 14.98
CA SER A 511 22.40 5.39 15.94
C SER A 511 21.45 6.49 15.51
N ALA A 512 20.19 6.38 15.93
CA ALA A 512 19.18 7.42 15.78
C ALA A 512 18.45 7.63 17.10
N THR A 513 17.97 8.86 17.31
CA THR A 513 17.27 9.25 18.54
C THR A 513 15.90 9.81 18.20
N ALA A 514 14.88 9.32 18.89
CA ALA A 514 13.55 9.91 18.94
C ALA A 514 13.23 10.30 20.39
N VAL A 515 12.25 11.18 20.56
CA VAL A 515 11.77 11.61 21.88
C VAL A 515 10.41 10.99 22.12
N PHE A 516 10.30 10.18 23.17
CA PHE A 516 9.03 9.75 23.73
C PHE A 516 8.52 10.83 24.68
N THR A 517 7.29 11.30 24.47
CA THR A 517 6.68 12.37 25.27
C THR A 517 5.45 11.80 25.97
N ALA A 518 5.54 11.57 27.28
CA ALA A 518 4.39 11.21 28.09
C ALA A 518 3.56 12.46 28.37
N GLN A 519 2.31 12.49 27.90
CA GLN A 519 1.43 13.65 28.07
C GLN A 519 0.99 13.84 29.52
N GLY A 520 0.79 12.72 30.22
CA GLY A 520 0.37 12.64 31.62
C GLY A 520 -1.08 13.01 31.86
N TRP A 521 -1.57 14.11 31.26
CA TRP A 521 -2.91 14.64 31.47
C TRP A 521 -3.47 15.26 30.19
N ALA A 522 -4.78 15.08 30.00
CA ALA A 522 -5.57 15.83 29.03
C ALA A 522 -6.61 16.67 29.79
N GLU A 523 -6.72 17.95 29.43
CA GLU A 523 -7.78 18.84 29.93
C GLU A 523 -8.81 19.09 28.83
N GLY A 524 -10.09 19.05 29.20
CA GLY A 524 -11.18 19.33 28.26
C GLY A 524 -12.20 18.22 28.22
N ILE A 525 -12.63 17.85 27.02
CA ILE A 525 -13.65 16.80 26.80
C ILE A 525 -13.01 15.43 26.96
N HIS A 526 -13.70 14.51 27.63
CA HIS A 526 -13.26 13.12 27.76
C HIS A 526 -13.04 12.51 26.37
N PRO A 527 -11.91 11.84 26.11
CA PRO A 527 -11.60 11.19 24.82
C PRO A 527 -12.72 10.36 24.18
N GLU A 528 -13.47 9.56 24.94
CA GLU A 528 -14.64 8.82 24.42
C GLU A 528 -15.80 9.73 23.94
N ASP A 529 -15.87 10.97 24.42
CA ASP A 529 -16.90 11.94 24.04
C ASP A 529 -16.43 12.85 22.89
N VAL A 530 -15.18 12.71 22.42
CA VAL A 530 -14.61 13.49 21.31
C VAL A 530 -15.35 13.21 20.00
N GLU A 531 -15.79 11.98 19.76
CA GLU A 531 -16.59 11.65 18.58
C GLU A 531 -17.92 12.41 18.58
N ARG A 532 -18.60 12.51 19.73
CA ARG A 532 -19.84 13.29 19.88
C ARG A 532 -19.61 14.78 19.64
N PHE A 533 -18.49 15.31 20.11
CA PHE A 533 -18.09 16.69 19.82
C PHE A 533 -17.79 16.90 18.32
N GLY A 534 -17.12 15.94 17.68
CA GLY A 534 -16.87 15.92 16.24
C GLY A 534 -18.15 15.82 15.41
N ASP A 535 -19.12 15.01 15.82
CA ASP A 535 -20.46 14.93 15.22
C ASP A 535 -21.24 16.24 15.39
N CYS A 536 -21.12 16.90 16.54
CA CYS A 536 -21.69 18.23 16.71
C CYS A 536 -21.03 19.25 15.79
N LEU A 537 -19.70 19.27 15.70
CA LEU A 537 -18.97 20.12 14.75
C LEU A 537 -19.39 19.82 13.31
N ARG A 538 -19.54 18.55 12.92
CA ARG A 538 -20.02 18.16 11.59
C ARG A 538 -21.43 18.67 11.34
N ARG A 539 -22.38 18.48 12.26
CA ARG A 539 -23.75 18.99 12.15
C ARG A 539 -23.80 20.51 12.07
N ILE A 540 -22.97 21.20 12.84
CA ILE A 540 -22.77 22.66 12.77
C ILE A 540 -22.24 23.03 11.37
N THR A 541 -21.18 22.37 10.92
CA THR A 541 -20.53 22.64 9.63
C THR A 541 -21.46 22.34 8.45
N GLU A 542 -22.22 21.26 8.48
CA GLU A 542 -23.23 20.90 7.48
C GLU A 542 -24.40 21.88 7.48
N ARG A 543 -24.83 22.35 8.67
CA ARG A 543 -25.83 23.41 8.82
C ARG A 543 -25.34 24.72 8.18
N TYR A 544 -24.04 25.04 8.32
CA TYR A 544 -23.41 26.21 7.67
C TYR A 544 -23.01 25.98 6.20
N TRP A 545 -22.81 24.73 5.76
CA TRP A 545 -22.52 24.38 4.37
C TRP A 545 -23.78 24.44 3.50
N ARG A 546 -24.94 24.16 4.08
CA ARG A 546 -26.26 24.31 3.45
C ARG A 546 -26.78 25.75 3.42
N VAL A 547 -26.03 26.70 3.95
CA VAL A 547 -26.32 28.13 3.79
C VAL A 547 -26.00 28.51 2.33
N PRO A 548 -26.95 29.04 1.55
CA PRO A 548 -26.68 29.46 0.17
C PRO A 548 -25.48 30.41 0.13
N ALA A 549 -24.58 30.26 -0.85
CA ALA A 549 -23.37 31.09 -1.02
C ALA A 549 -23.58 32.61 -0.82
N PRO A 550 -24.75 33.21 -1.17
CA PRO A 550 -25.04 34.63 -0.93
C PRO A 550 -25.12 35.06 0.55
N PHE A 551 -25.31 34.14 1.50
CA PHE A 551 -25.37 34.42 2.94
C PHE A 551 -23.98 34.33 3.62
N ARG A 552 -22.91 34.06 2.88
CA ARG A 552 -21.55 34.16 3.41
C ARG A 552 -21.04 35.59 3.24
N ARG A 553 -20.81 36.31 4.34
CA ARG A 553 -20.09 37.59 4.32
C ARG A 553 -18.75 37.41 3.57
N PRO A 554 -18.34 38.34 2.68
CA PRO A 554 -17.04 38.27 2.02
C PRO A 554 -15.91 38.08 3.03
N SER A 555 -15.01 37.12 2.79
CA SER A 555 -13.88 36.87 3.69
C SER A 555 -12.90 38.03 3.69
N PRO A 556 -12.18 38.27 4.81
CA PRO A 556 -11.05 39.18 4.83
C PRO A 556 -9.81 38.50 4.19
N GLU A 557 -9.82 38.32 2.87
CA GLU A 557 -8.56 38.24 2.09
C GLU A 557 -8.05 39.67 1.82
N PRO A 558 -6.81 39.93 1.34
CA PRO A 558 -6.22 41.26 1.47
C PRO A 558 -6.91 42.29 0.54
N TRP A 559 -7.99 42.90 1.05
CA TRP A 559 -8.59 44.09 0.48
C TRP A 559 -7.62 45.24 0.75
N SER A 560 -6.89 45.66 -0.29
CA SER A 560 -5.92 46.75 -0.19
C SER A 560 -6.55 48.12 0.09
N ASP A 561 -7.87 48.25 -0.01
CA ASP A 561 -8.63 49.50 0.14
C ASP A 561 -9.90 49.34 1.01
N PRO A 562 -10.02 50.08 2.13
CA PRO A 562 -11.21 50.11 2.98
C PRO A 562 -12.51 50.53 2.27
N ALA A 563 -12.44 51.37 1.24
CA ALA A 563 -13.64 51.80 0.51
C ALA A 563 -14.21 50.67 -0.36
N THR A 564 -13.34 49.92 -1.03
CA THR A 564 -13.71 48.72 -1.80
C THR A 564 -14.32 47.64 -0.91
N ARG A 565 -13.76 47.43 0.30
CA ARG A 565 -14.35 46.53 1.30
C ARG A 565 -15.76 46.97 1.70
N ARG A 566 -15.96 48.27 1.96
CA ARG A 566 -17.26 48.84 2.36
C ARG A 566 -18.32 48.66 1.26
N LEU A 567 -17.95 48.87 -0.01
CA LEU A 567 -18.82 48.63 -1.17
C LEU A 567 -19.17 47.14 -1.35
N ALA A 568 -18.21 46.23 -1.14
CA ALA A 568 -18.44 44.79 -1.21
C ALA A 568 -19.39 44.30 -0.11
N GLU A 569 -19.25 44.81 1.12
CA GLU A 569 -20.15 44.51 2.24
C GLU A 569 -21.58 45.02 1.96
N GLN A 570 -21.73 46.21 1.37
CA GLN A 570 -23.03 46.75 0.95
C GLN A 570 -23.70 45.94 -0.16
N ALA A 571 -22.93 45.50 -1.17
CA ALA A 571 -23.45 44.68 -2.27
C ALA A 571 -23.90 43.29 -1.77
N TRP A 572 -23.13 42.69 -0.86
CA TRP A 572 -23.49 41.44 -0.18
C TRP A 572 -24.78 41.58 0.63
N LEU A 573 -24.90 42.63 1.44
CA LEU A 573 -26.08 42.89 2.28
C LEU A 573 -27.37 43.00 1.44
N ARG A 574 -27.31 43.71 0.29
CA ARG A 574 -28.43 43.81 -0.65
C ARG A 574 -28.83 42.47 -1.26
N GLN A 575 -27.84 41.66 -1.67
CA GLN A 575 -28.11 40.35 -2.25
C GLN A 575 -28.74 39.41 -1.22
N ALA A 576 -28.34 39.49 0.05
CA ALA A 576 -28.93 38.72 1.14
C ALA A 576 -30.40 39.11 1.40
N PHE A 577 -30.73 40.41 1.39
CA PHE A 577 -32.12 40.88 1.54
C PHE A 577 -33.05 40.39 0.42
N LYS A 578 -32.60 40.43 -0.83
CA LYS A 578 -33.37 39.90 -1.97
C LYS A 578 -33.72 38.43 -1.80
N LEU A 579 -32.82 37.64 -1.22
CA LEU A 579 -33.02 36.21 -0.98
C LEU A 579 -33.89 35.91 0.24
N ILE A 580 -34.06 36.85 1.17
CA ILE A 580 -35.03 36.75 2.27
C ILE A 580 -36.45 37.01 1.75
N ALA A 581 -36.61 37.91 0.76
CA ALA A 581 -37.91 38.35 0.26
C ALA A 581 -38.47 37.57 -0.94
N GLN A 582 -37.61 36.96 -1.78
CA GLN A 582 -38.02 36.34 -3.05
C GLN A 582 -38.45 34.85 -3.02
N PRO A 583 -38.10 33.99 -2.05
CA PRO A 583 -38.53 32.59 -2.09
C PRO A 583 -40.04 32.47 -1.81
N PRO A 584 -40.83 31.79 -2.67
CA PRO A 584 -42.27 31.62 -2.46
C PRO A 584 -42.62 30.69 -1.29
N ASP A 585 -41.66 29.88 -0.82
CA ASP A 585 -41.86 28.79 0.15
C ASP A 585 -41.41 29.14 1.59
N LEU A 586 -41.00 30.38 1.86
CA LEU A 586 -40.53 30.80 3.17
C LEU A 586 -41.66 31.42 4.00
N ASP A 587 -42.07 30.72 5.06
CA ASP A 587 -43.08 31.20 6.01
C ASP A 587 -42.53 32.35 6.89
N ALA A 588 -43.41 32.97 7.70
CA ALA A 588 -43.03 34.10 8.55
C ALA A 588 -41.90 33.75 9.53
N THR A 589 -41.93 32.54 10.10
CA THR A 589 -40.92 32.01 11.02
C THR A 589 -39.56 31.86 10.34
N GLY A 590 -39.53 31.27 9.14
CA GLY A 590 -38.29 31.13 8.37
C GLY A 590 -37.66 32.47 7.99
N ARG A 591 -38.48 33.49 7.70
CA ARG A 591 -38.02 34.84 7.38
C ARG A 591 -37.40 35.53 8.60
N GLY A 592 -37.99 35.34 9.78
CA GLY A 592 -37.43 35.83 11.05
C GLY A 592 -36.09 35.21 11.40
N GLU A 593 -35.94 33.90 11.23
CA GLU A 593 -34.67 33.21 11.50
C GLU A 593 -33.54 33.63 10.52
N LEU A 594 -33.86 33.83 9.24
CA LEU A 594 -32.90 34.34 8.26
C LEU A 594 -32.53 35.81 8.50
N SER A 595 -33.49 36.63 8.92
CA SER A 595 -33.26 38.02 9.32
C SER A 595 -32.30 38.11 10.52
N ARG A 596 -32.47 37.27 11.55
CA ARG A 596 -31.54 37.21 12.70
C ARG A 596 -30.12 36.79 12.29
N LEU A 597 -29.98 35.81 11.40
CA LEU A 597 -28.67 35.40 10.90
C LEU A 597 -27.96 36.54 10.14
N LEU A 598 -28.70 37.34 9.38
CA LEU A 598 -28.17 38.50 8.69
C LEU A 598 -27.72 39.60 9.67
N GLN A 599 -28.51 39.87 10.71
CA GLN A 599 -28.15 40.82 11.78
C GLN A 599 -26.84 40.45 12.48
N VAL A 600 -26.59 39.15 12.72
CA VAL A 600 -25.36 38.68 13.36
C VAL A 600 -24.11 38.89 12.48
N GLN A 601 -24.28 38.88 11.16
CA GLN A 601 -23.15 38.94 10.22
C GLN A 601 -22.84 40.34 9.67
N ALA A 602 -23.87 41.17 9.48
CA ALA A 602 -23.74 42.50 8.91
C ALA A 602 -23.22 43.52 9.93
N SER A 603 -22.35 44.44 9.49
CA SER A 603 -21.97 45.57 10.34
C SER A 603 -23.07 46.63 10.37
N PRO A 604 -23.29 47.33 11.50
CA PRO A 604 -24.23 48.45 11.56
C PRO A 604 -23.91 49.56 10.55
N THR A 605 -22.62 49.78 10.26
CA THR A 605 -22.19 50.75 9.25
C THR A 605 -22.65 50.36 7.84
N ALA A 606 -22.69 49.07 7.50
CA ALA A 606 -23.22 48.61 6.20
C ALA A 606 -24.74 48.86 6.10
N PHE A 607 -25.48 48.72 7.20
CA PHE A 607 -26.89 49.08 7.27
C PHE A 607 -27.13 50.58 7.05
N ILE A 608 -26.37 51.43 7.74
CA ILE A 608 -26.47 52.89 7.63
C ILE A 608 -26.20 53.34 6.20
N ASP A 609 -25.17 52.78 5.56
CA ASP A 609 -24.87 53.11 4.17
C ASP A 609 -25.94 52.66 3.18
N ALA A 610 -26.46 51.44 3.34
CA ALA A 610 -27.51 50.91 2.48
C ALA A 610 -28.79 51.74 2.59
N LEU A 611 -29.15 52.17 3.81
CA LEU A 611 -30.29 53.06 4.04
C LEU A 611 -30.09 54.42 3.37
N LYS A 612 -28.87 54.96 3.44
CA LYS A 612 -28.51 56.23 2.80
C LYS A 612 -28.69 56.18 1.27
N GLU A 613 -28.42 55.05 0.63
CA GLU A 613 -28.72 54.87 -0.81
C GLU A 613 -30.22 54.93 -1.10
N GLY A 614 -31.06 54.39 -0.21
CA GLY A 614 -32.52 54.51 -0.23
C GLY A 614 -33.05 55.90 0.13
N ALA A 615 -32.15 56.87 0.38
CA ALA A 615 -32.46 58.19 0.93
C ALA A 615 -33.14 58.13 2.31
N VAL A 616 -32.65 57.23 3.17
CA VAL A 616 -32.91 57.24 4.61
C VAL A 616 -31.61 57.59 5.33
N ASP A 617 -31.53 58.78 5.90
CA ASP A 617 -30.37 59.28 6.65
C ASP A 617 -30.67 59.31 8.15
N HIS A 618 -29.90 60.04 8.96
CA HIS A 618 -30.11 60.12 10.40
C HIS A 618 -29.81 61.52 10.94
N SER A 619 -30.52 61.95 11.98
CA SER A 619 -30.32 63.24 12.64
C SER A 619 -29.41 63.14 13.88
N VAL A 620 -29.30 61.92 14.43
CA VAL A 620 -28.46 61.58 15.58
C VAL A 620 -27.02 61.25 15.16
N SER A 621 -26.12 61.09 16.13
CA SER A 621 -24.74 60.70 15.83
C SER A 621 -24.68 59.27 15.26
N GLU A 622 -23.74 59.01 14.34
CA GLU A 622 -23.55 57.67 13.75
C GLU A 622 -23.15 56.63 14.81
N ALA A 623 -22.50 57.06 15.90
CA ALA A 623 -22.14 56.20 17.03
C ALA A 623 -23.38 55.73 17.79
N ASP A 624 -24.30 56.65 18.13
CA ASP A 624 -25.56 56.30 18.82
C ASP A 624 -26.41 55.39 17.94
N LEU A 625 -26.49 55.70 16.64
CA LEU A 625 -27.23 54.88 15.69
C LEU A 625 -26.65 53.47 15.54
N THR A 626 -25.32 53.37 15.52
CA THR A 626 -24.61 52.08 15.51
C THR A 626 -24.92 51.25 16.75
N ASP A 627 -24.96 51.87 17.93
CA ASP A 627 -25.27 51.19 19.18
C ASP A 627 -26.72 50.69 19.21
N TRP A 628 -27.67 51.48 18.70
CA TRP A 628 -29.07 51.03 18.57
C TRP A 628 -29.20 49.89 17.55
N LEU A 629 -28.56 50.00 16.40
CA LEU A 629 -28.56 48.93 15.38
C LEU A 629 -27.89 47.62 15.85
N ARG A 630 -27.03 47.67 16.86
CA ARG A 630 -26.44 46.46 17.50
C ARG A 630 -27.33 45.84 18.55
N ASN A 631 -28.42 46.50 18.94
CA ASN A 631 -29.21 46.11 20.08
C ASN A 631 -30.66 45.77 19.68
N PRO A 632 -30.86 44.62 19.01
CA PRO A 632 -32.19 44.16 18.57
C PRO A 632 -33.08 43.69 19.72
N GLU A 633 -32.53 43.49 20.93
CA GLU A 633 -33.31 43.10 22.11
C GLU A 633 -34.04 44.30 22.73
N PHE A 634 -33.40 45.48 22.71
CA PHE A 634 -33.88 46.66 23.42
C PHE A 634 -34.29 47.84 22.52
N THR A 635 -34.03 47.79 21.21
CA THR A 635 -34.39 48.87 20.27
C THR A 635 -35.06 48.34 19.00
N PRO A 636 -35.95 49.13 18.34
CA PRO A 636 -36.62 48.70 17.11
C PRO A 636 -35.78 48.94 15.85
N TYR A 637 -34.67 49.66 15.97
CA TYR A 637 -33.85 50.10 14.84
C TYR A 637 -33.42 48.95 13.91
N PRO A 638 -32.99 47.77 14.40
CA PRO A 638 -32.61 46.66 13.54
C PRO A 638 -33.76 46.10 12.70
N ALA A 639 -34.97 46.01 13.26
CA ALA A 639 -36.15 45.49 12.56
C ALA A 639 -36.68 46.50 11.54
N LEU A 640 -36.79 47.77 11.95
CA LEU A 640 -37.26 48.86 11.08
C LEU A 640 -36.28 49.13 9.93
N ALA A 641 -34.98 49.15 10.19
CA ALA A 641 -33.96 49.31 9.15
C ALA A 641 -34.06 48.22 8.07
N GLN A 642 -34.25 46.96 8.48
CA GLN A 642 -34.41 45.85 7.55
C GLN A 642 -35.68 45.96 6.72
N SER A 643 -36.80 46.25 7.38
CA SER A 643 -38.08 46.42 6.70
C SER A 643 -38.00 47.55 5.67
N LEU A 644 -37.39 48.69 6.03
CA LEU A 644 -37.16 49.81 5.10
C LEU A 644 -36.28 49.41 3.91
N LEU A 645 -35.18 48.69 4.13
CA LEU A 645 -34.31 48.22 3.05
C LEU A 645 -35.03 47.25 2.09
N LEU A 646 -35.94 46.42 2.62
CA LEU A 646 -36.78 45.55 1.80
C LEU A 646 -37.81 46.33 1.00
N ARG A 647 -38.44 47.35 1.60
CA ARG A 647 -39.44 48.20 0.92
C ARG A 647 -38.82 49.08 -0.15
N LEU A 648 -37.61 49.57 0.07
CA LEU A 648 -36.87 50.43 -0.85
C LEU A 648 -35.99 49.63 -1.83
N ASP A 649 -36.10 48.30 -1.88
CA ASP A 649 -35.34 47.51 -2.85
C ASP A 649 -35.67 47.96 -4.28
N SER A 650 -34.63 48.29 -5.04
CA SER A 650 -34.69 48.82 -6.42
C SER A 650 -35.37 50.19 -6.63
N THR A 651 -35.74 50.91 -5.55
CA THR A 651 -36.23 52.29 -5.58
C THR A 651 -35.53 53.13 -4.50
N ARG A 652 -35.90 54.40 -4.33
CA ARG A 652 -35.42 55.28 -3.25
C ARG A 652 -36.43 56.37 -2.99
N LEU A 653 -36.33 57.01 -1.82
CA LEU A 653 -37.08 58.23 -1.57
C LEU A 653 -36.53 59.37 -2.44
N LYS A 654 -37.44 60.22 -2.93
CA LYS A 654 -37.16 61.43 -3.72
C LYS A 654 -36.23 62.38 -2.98
N ARG A 655 -36.30 62.41 -1.63
CA ARG A 655 -35.44 63.19 -0.72
C ARG A 655 -35.20 62.44 0.60
N PRO A 656 -34.15 62.78 1.37
CA PRO A 656 -33.83 62.05 2.59
C PRO A 656 -34.89 62.14 3.71
N VAL A 657 -35.09 61.07 4.47
CA VAL A 657 -35.89 61.05 5.72
C VAL A 657 -35.07 60.39 6.83
N PHE A 658 -35.15 60.92 8.06
CA PHE A 658 -34.31 60.46 9.16
C PHE A 658 -34.84 59.16 9.78
N LEU A 659 -33.99 58.13 9.89
CA LEU A 659 -34.32 56.83 10.49
C LEU A 659 -34.80 56.97 11.94
N ASP A 660 -34.15 57.82 12.72
CA ASP A 660 -34.51 58.07 14.12
C ASP A 660 -35.90 58.72 14.27
N VAL A 661 -36.28 59.57 13.32
CA VAL A 661 -37.64 60.15 13.26
C VAL A 661 -38.67 59.10 12.82
N ILE A 662 -38.32 58.24 11.86
CA ILE A 662 -39.18 57.13 11.44
C ILE A 662 -39.42 56.17 12.60
N ALA A 663 -38.36 55.79 13.32
CA ALA A 663 -38.45 54.92 14.49
C ALA A 663 -39.32 55.55 15.59
N PHE A 664 -39.14 56.84 15.86
CA PHE A 664 -39.96 57.58 16.81
C PHE A 664 -41.45 57.59 16.40
N ASN A 665 -41.77 57.93 15.15
CA ASN A 665 -43.16 57.97 14.67
C ASN A 665 -43.82 56.59 14.70
N TYR A 666 -43.06 55.54 14.36
CA TYR A 666 -43.53 54.17 14.44
C TYR A 666 -43.90 53.81 15.89
N GLU A 667 -42.99 54.03 16.84
CA GLU A 667 -43.21 53.69 18.25
C GLU A 667 -44.33 54.52 18.92
N ASN A 668 -44.65 55.70 18.37
CA ASN A 668 -45.74 56.55 18.86
C ASN A 668 -47.08 56.32 18.14
N SER A 669 -47.15 55.36 17.21
CA SER A 669 -48.39 54.99 16.54
C SER A 669 -49.33 54.23 17.51
N PRO A 670 -50.62 54.60 17.62
CA PRO A 670 -51.51 54.01 18.61
C PRO A 670 -51.72 52.50 18.42
N GLY A 671 -51.39 51.71 19.45
CA GLY A 671 -51.75 50.30 19.53
C GLY A 671 -50.67 49.30 19.06
N GLU A 672 -49.53 49.79 18.59
CA GLU A 672 -48.49 48.93 18.00
C GLU A 672 -47.28 48.72 18.93
N PRO A 673 -46.83 47.47 19.14
CA PRO A 673 -45.64 47.20 19.94
C PRO A 673 -44.35 47.60 19.19
N SER A 674 -43.32 48.02 19.93
CA SER A 674 -41.97 48.26 19.40
C SER A 674 -41.39 46.95 18.84
N PRO A 675 -41.15 46.84 17.52
CA PRO A 675 -40.80 45.56 16.90
C PRO A 675 -39.36 45.17 17.26
N ARG A 676 -39.13 43.88 17.54
CA ARG A 676 -37.78 43.34 17.77
C ARG A 676 -37.30 42.50 16.59
N LEU A 677 -38.24 41.93 15.86
CA LEU A 677 -38.01 41.09 14.71
C LEU A 677 -38.63 41.71 13.46
N LEU A 678 -38.16 41.29 12.30
CA LEU A 678 -38.66 41.80 11.02
C LEU A 678 -40.15 41.48 10.83
N GLU A 679 -40.59 40.29 11.25
CA GLU A 679 -41.98 39.85 11.22
C GLU A 679 -42.91 40.62 12.16
N ASP A 680 -42.36 41.30 13.16
CA ASP A 680 -43.13 42.15 14.09
C ASP A 680 -43.43 43.53 13.48
N VAL A 681 -42.82 43.87 12.33
CA VAL A 681 -43.00 45.18 11.70
C VAL A 681 -44.29 45.22 10.88
N ASP A 682 -45.26 46.01 11.34
CA ASP A 682 -46.41 46.40 10.53
C ASP A 682 -45.95 47.35 9.42
N THR A 683 -46.07 46.88 8.18
CA THR A 683 -45.60 47.62 7.01
C THR A 683 -46.42 48.89 6.75
N GLY A 684 -47.73 48.87 7.04
CA GLY A 684 -48.58 50.05 6.86
C GLY A 684 -48.23 51.16 7.85
N VAL A 685 -47.92 50.78 9.08
CA VAL A 685 -47.48 51.71 10.14
C VAL A 685 -46.09 52.27 9.81
N LEU A 686 -45.18 51.45 9.31
CA LEU A 686 -43.86 51.90 8.85
C LEU A 686 -43.96 52.91 7.70
N GLU A 687 -44.80 52.64 6.70
CA GLU A 687 -45.00 53.55 5.57
C GLU A 687 -45.61 54.88 6.02
N ALA A 688 -46.59 54.85 6.92
CA ALA A 688 -47.16 56.05 7.52
C ALA A 688 -46.12 56.85 8.33
N ALA A 689 -45.26 56.17 9.10
CA ALA A 689 -44.17 56.80 9.86
C ALA A 689 -43.16 57.51 8.94
N VAL A 690 -42.88 56.95 7.76
CA VAL A 690 -42.02 57.61 6.75
C VAL A 690 -42.72 58.83 6.15
N VAL A 691 -44.01 58.73 5.81
CA VAL A 691 -44.79 59.87 5.29
C VAL A 691 -44.85 61.01 6.30
N GLU A 692 -45.06 60.69 7.57
CA GLU A 692 -45.04 61.68 8.65
C GLU A 692 -43.65 62.32 8.77
N GLY A 693 -42.58 61.52 8.80
CA GLY A 693 -41.21 62.02 8.85
C GLY A 693 -40.86 62.93 7.67
N TRP A 694 -41.34 62.61 6.46
CA TRP A 694 -41.21 63.44 5.27
C TRP A 694 -41.93 64.79 5.42
N ASN A 695 -43.21 64.75 5.78
CA ASN A 695 -44.05 65.93 5.93
C ASN A 695 -43.51 66.87 7.00
N VAL A 696 -43.07 66.32 8.13
CA VAL A 696 -42.42 67.08 9.21
C VAL A 696 -41.12 67.72 8.73
N ARG A 697 -40.27 66.98 8.00
CA ARG A 697 -38.96 67.48 7.57
C ARG A 697 -39.06 68.57 6.49
N TYR A 698 -40.06 68.48 5.60
CA TYR A 698 -40.16 69.37 4.43
C TYR A 698 -41.32 70.36 4.48
N GLY A 699 -42.20 70.29 5.49
CA GLY A 699 -43.38 71.15 5.59
C GLY A 699 -44.41 70.87 4.49
N GLU A 700 -44.52 69.61 4.07
CA GLU A 700 -45.40 69.17 2.97
C GLU A 700 -46.55 68.29 3.49
N THR A 701 -47.46 67.91 2.59
CA THR A 701 -48.63 67.07 2.90
C THR A 701 -48.76 65.92 1.90
N ALA A 702 -47.74 65.09 1.81
CA ALA A 702 -47.85 63.81 1.11
C ALA A 702 -48.84 62.90 1.87
N SER A 703 -49.71 62.20 1.13
CA SER A 703 -50.74 61.33 1.69
C SER A 703 -50.33 59.86 1.74
N GLU A 704 -49.47 59.42 0.82
CA GLU A 704 -49.11 58.01 0.68
C GLU A 704 -47.61 57.85 0.47
N PHE A 705 -47.06 56.72 0.93
CA PHE A 705 -45.63 56.42 0.81
C PHE A 705 -45.15 56.35 -0.64
N GLY A 706 -46.01 55.86 -1.55
CA GLY A 706 -45.71 55.80 -2.99
C GLY A 706 -45.42 57.16 -3.61
N ASP A 707 -46.02 58.24 -3.10
CA ASP A 707 -45.77 59.61 -3.58
C ASP A 707 -44.33 60.06 -3.32
N LEU A 708 -43.64 59.39 -2.39
CA LEU A 708 -42.29 59.73 -1.96
C LEU A 708 -41.21 59.00 -2.75
N LEU A 709 -41.57 58.00 -3.56
CA LEU A 709 -40.62 57.13 -4.27
C LEU A 709 -40.26 57.69 -5.65
N THR A 710 -39.03 57.44 -6.11
CA THR A 710 -38.55 57.76 -7.48
C THR A 710 -38.73 56.62 -8.45
#